data_AF-A0A961XB63-F1
#
_entry.id   AF-A0A961XB63-F1
#
_cell.length_a   1.000
_cell.length_b   1.000
_cell.length_c   1.000
_cell.angle_alpha   90.00
_cell.angle_beta   90.00
_cell.angle_gamma   90.00
#
_symmetry.space_group_name_H-M   'P 1'
#
loop_
_entity.id
_entity.type
_entity.pdbx_description
1 polymer ?
#
loop_
_entity_poly.entity_id
_entity_poly.type
_entity_poly.pdbx_seq_one_letter_code
_entity_poly.pdbx_strand_id
1 'polypeptide(L)'
;MGGTFGIYAFNNGSGFVEITANGDVIATDPISTAIAALNQNGTGLTVTTAAGTKVSSDGKYGISARNYGGGALRITANGDVTTATNIAIYARTAGTPIFVTVGSQSHVTNNGNGFAVGAGYGPASVTVAGTLNGGTGGAVAFDQTNPFANRLTVQPGFAINGKVFAGPGANDTLAFGGSGTDAFNLGLIDTGAGTKQYQNFEMFEVDSGTWSFSGATSAAFTVNGGTLKGTGTFGGLTVNGGTVAPGNSIGTMHVNGAFTLGSGAIYEVEANAQGQSDKVIVKGSVNLTGATLRVLEAAGAYKPKTNYMIIDNDGTDAVKGTFAKVTNSLAFLIPSVSYNGGTGNDVVLSLERNATLFQDVAKTKNQKAVAGALDRFPTDNPLFLSVLNQTASGARQAFDALSGEVHATVAGTLVDDSRYVREAVLSRMTQASHQGGALGNGGPQTASYDSQAMMLGGAGMYEGKSLVDDVPQSSPLAFWTQGYGAWGTFDGDGNAATADRDLGGFISGMDADVGQAFWGRWRVGVATGASFSNVSVDQRYSGANTKTYHLGGYVNGGVSGFALRGGGLWAWSEIETSRAVLFPNFFERQKADYDADTGQLFGEIAYPTQMAGVELEPFAGLAYVSVESGGFREKGGPQASLKTSGFDLDVGYTTVGLRAAKTMLCGAMEITPHVSAAWLHAFDDVTPDAGLAFATTGIGFDVAGVPLAEDSALLDAGLDLAL
;
A
#
# COMPACT_ATOMS: atom_id res chain seq x y z
N MET A 1 -16.37 26.23 -46.37
CA MET A 1 -15.38 26.36 -47.47
C MET A 1 -15.65 27.67 -48.18
N GLY A 2 -14.61 28.46 -48.46
CA GLY A 2 -14.70 29.67 -49.30
C GLY A 2 -13.55 29.74 -50.30
N GLY A 3 -13.62 30.62 -51.30
CA GLY A 3 -12.56 30.80 -52.28
C GLY A 3 -11.31 31.45 -51.65
N THR A 4 -11.32 32.78 -51.55
CA THR A 4 -10.21 33.56 -51.00
C THR A 4 -10.19 33.58 -49.46
N PHE A 5 -11.36 33.53 -48.80
CA PHE A 5 -11.47 33.51 -47.34
C PHE A 5 -12.46 32.45 -46.86
N GLY A 6 -12.15 31.78 -45.74
CA GLY A 6 -13.11 30.95 -45.01
C GLY A 6 -13.94 31.81 -44.05
N ILE A 7 -13.26 32.55 -43.16
CA ILE A 7 -13.82 33.59 -42.30
C ILE A 7 -13.06 34.89 -42.57
N TYR A 8 -13.80 35.98 -42.82
CA TYR A 8 -13.25 37.33 -42.95
C TYR A 8 -13.96 38.29 -42.00
N ALA A 9 -13.20 38.89 -41.06
CA ALA A 9 -13.69 39.89 -40.13
C ALA A 9 -12.87 41.17 -40.24
N PHE A 10 -13.55 42.29 -40.46
CA PHE A 10 -12.94 43.62 -40.56
C PHE A 10 -13.68 44.61 -39.65
N ASN A 11 -12.96 45.20 -38.70
CA ASN A 11 -13.46 46.26 -37.85
C ASN A 11 -12.65 47.55 -38.04
N ASN A 12 -13.34 48.63 -38.44
CA ASN A 12 -12.79 49.98 -38.49
C ASN A 12 -13.33 50.90 -37.38
N GLY A 13 -14.22 50.37 -36.52
CA GLY A 13 -14.75 51.07 -35.34
C GLY A 13 -13.91 50.84 -34.09
N SER A 14 -14.38 51.36 -32.95
CA SER A 14 -13.68 51.30 -31.67
C SER A 14 -13.89 50.00 -30.88
N GLY A 15 -14.63 49.03 -31.43
CA GLY A 15 -15.00 47.78 -30.75
C GLY A 15 -13.89 46.73 -30.64
N PHE A 16 -14.21 45.63 -29.94
CA PHE A 16 -13.38 44.42 -29.86
C PHE A 16 -13.79 43.43 -30.97
N VAL A 17 -12.84 42.64 -31.47
CA VAL A 17 -13.10 41.56 -32.45
C VAL A 17 -12.85 40.20 -31.80
N GLU A 18 -13.84 39.32 -31.86
CA GLU A 18 -13.72 37.94 -31.41
C GLU A 18 -14.13 36.99 -32.54
N ILE A 19 -13.31 35.96 -32.79
CA ILE A 19 -13.62 34.88 -33.72
C ILE A 19 -13.43 33.56 -32.99
N THR A 20 -14.48 32.74 -32.97
CA THR A 20 -14.42 31.36 -32.47
C THR A 20 -14.81 30.40 -33.59
N ALA A 21 -13.89 29.51 -33.97
CA ALA A 21 -14.12 28.46 -34.95
C ALA A 21 -14.27 27.10 -34.25
N ASN A 22 -15.48 26.56 -34.25
CA ASN A 22 -15.80 25.24 -33.67
C ASN A 22 -15.87 24.13 -34.72
N GLY A 23 -15.65 24.45 -35.99
CA GLY A 23 -15.65 23.51 -37.11
C GLY A 23 -14.72 24.00 -38.21
N ASP A 24 -14.52 23.16 -39.23
CA ASP A 24 -13.48 23.37 -40.23
C ASP A 24 -13.62 24.69 -41.00
N VAL A 25 -12.51 25.41 -41.10
CA VAL A 25 -12.39 26.65 -41.87
C VAL A 25 -11.40 26.42 -43.00
N ILE A 26 -11.93 26.26 -44.22
CA ILE A 26 -11.13 25.89 -45.40
C ILE A 26 -11.25 26.98 -46.48
N ALA A 27 -10.10 27.42 -46.99
CA ALA A 27 -9.97 28.28 -48.16
C ALA A 27 -9.01 27.68 -49.20
N THR A 28 -9.39 27.69 -50.49
CA THR A 28 -8.74 26.86 -51.53
C THR A 28 -8.08 27.65 -52.66
N ASP A 29 -8.17 28.98 -52.64
CA ASP A 29 -7.51 29.84 -53.64
C ASP A 29 -5.98 29.91 -53.35
N PRO A 30 -5.08 29.86 -54.36
CA PRO A 30 -3.63 30.01 -54.17
C PRO A 30 -3.15 31.27 -53.43
N ILE A 31 -4.00 32.29 -53.29
CA ILE A 31 -3.72 33.49 -52.48
C ILE A 31 -4.55 33.59 -51.21
N SER A 32 -5.28 32.53 -50.85
CA SER A 32 -6.27 32.51 -49.79
C SER A 32 -5.72 32.71 -48.37
N THR A 33 -6.64 33.06 -47.48
CA THR A 33 -6.44 33.04 -46.04
C THR A 33 -7.65 32.38 -45.38
N ALA A 34 -7.45 31.33 -44.59
CA ALA A 34 -8.59 30.60 -44.03
C ALA A 34 -9.36 31.46 -43.01
N ILE A 35 -8.68 32.06 -42.04
CA ILE A 35 -9.22 33.05 -41.10
C ILE A 35 -8.46 34.36 -41.26
N ALA A 36 -9.13 35.40 -41.75
CA ALA A 36 -8.59 36.75 -41.88
C ALA A 36 -9.32 37.70 -40.94
N ALA A 37 -8.60 38.28 -39.98
CA ALA A 37 -9.14 39.17 -38.97
C ALA A 37 -8.32 40.48 -38.94
N LEU A 38 -8.99 41.61 -39.11
CA LEU A 38 -8.36 42.94 -39.09
C LEU A 38 -9.16 43.88 -38.19
N ASN A 39 -8.53 44.35 -37.12
CA ASN A 39 -9.06 45.38 -36.23
C ASN A 39 -8.21 46.65 -36.34
N GLN A 40 -8.74 47.67 -37.02
CA GLN A 40 -7.99 48.86 -37.40
C GLN A 40 -7.90 49.90 -36.27
N ASN A 41 -9.02 50.19 -35.59
CA ASN A 41 -9.12 51.24 -34.56
C ASN A 41 -9.70 50.76 -33.22
N GLY A 42 -9.85 49.45 -33.03
CA GLY A 42 -10.56 48.88 -31.88
C GLY A 42 -9.74 48.68 -30.60
N THR A 43 -10.31 47.97 -29.63
CA THR A 43 -9.65 47.73 -28.33
C THR A 43 -8.88 46.41 -28.24
N GLY A 44 -9.14 45.42 -29.10
CA GLY A 44 -8.41 44.16 -29.11
C GLY A 44 -8.97 43.15 -30.12
N LEU A 45 -8.24 42.05 -30.34
CA LEU A 45 -8.63 41.01 -31.29
C LEU A 45 -8.28 39.63 -30.73
N THR A 46 -9.25 38.71 -30.74
CA THR A 46 -9.05 37.30 -30.36
C THR A 46 -9.53 36.36 -31.45
N VAL A 47 -8.72 35.33 -31.72
CA VAL A 47 -9.07 34.19 -32.57
C VAL A 47 -8.87 32.90 -31.79
N THR A 48 -9.89 32.07 -31.69
CA THR A 48 -9.84 30.77 -31.00
C THR A 48 -10.36 29.68 -31.92
N THR A 49 -9.60 28.60 -32.08
CA THR A 49 -10.06 27.36 -32.74
C THR A 49 -10.31 26.29 -31.69
N ALA A 50 -11.38 25.52 -31.86
CA ALA A 50 -11.69 24.39 -30.98
C ALA A 50 -10.79 23.17 -31.30
N ALA A 51 -10.66 22.27 -30.35
CA ALA A 51 -9.99 20.99 -30.57
C ALA A 51 -10.65 20.22 -31.73
N GLY A 52 -9.84 19.55 -32.56
CA GLY A 52 -10.31 18.83 -33.75
C GLY A 52 -10.74 19.70 -34.93
N THR A 53 -10.73 21.04 -34.80
CA THR A 53 -11.01 21.94 -35.94
C THR A 53 -9.84 21.95 -36.92
N LYS A 54 -10.12 21.85 -38.23
CA LYS A 54 -9.12 22.07 -39.28
C LYS A 54 -9.24 23.47 -39.87
N VAL A 55 -8.20 24.29 -39.70
CA VAL A 55 -8.05 25.58 -40.39
C VAL A 55 -7.03 25.42 -41.53
N SER A 56 -7.49 25.43 -42.78
CA SER A 56 -6.65 25.10 -43.93
C SER A 56 -6.74 26.16 -45.02
N SER A 57 -5.57 26.59 -45.51
CA SER A 57 -5.44 27.50 -46.65
C SER A 57 -4.50 26.91 -47.70
N ASP A 58 -4.95 26.82 -48.95
CA ASP A 58 -4.08 26.50 -50.09
C ASP A 58 -3.21 27.70 -50.51
N GLY A 59 -3.34 28.83 -49.81
CA GLY A 59 -2.66 30.09 -50.09
C GLY A 59 -1.65 30.52 -49.02
N LYS A 60 -1.83 31.74 -48.50
CA LYS A 60 -0.80 32.48 -47.73
C LYS A 60 -0.87 32.27 -46.23
N TYR A 61 -2.07 32.16 -45.67
CA TYR A 61 -2.23 32.12 -44.22
C TYR A 61 -3.33 31.14 -43.81
N GLY A 62 -3.07 30.33 -42.79
CA GLY A 62 -4.14 29.64 -42.08
C GLY A 62 -4.94 30.66 -41.27
N ILE A 63 -4.25 31.35 -40.35
CA ILE A 63 -4.80 32.46 -39.56
C ILE A 63 -3.96 33.71 -39.84
N SER A 64 -4.59 34.80 -40.24
CA SER A 64 -3.99 36.14 -40.35
C SER A 64 -4.78 37.09 -39.48
N ALA A 65 -4.21 37.44 -38.33
CA ALA A 65 -4.82 38.31 -37.35
C ALA A 65 -4.00 39.59 -37.19
N ARG A 66 -4.62 40.74 -37.41
CA ARG A 66 -3.96 42.05 -37.39
C ARG A 66 -4.75 43.01 -36.51
N ASN A 67 -4.11 43.55 -35.48
CA ASN A 67 -4.73 44.50 -34.58
C ASN A 67 -3.88 45.78 -34.48
N TYR A 68 -4.33 46.84 -35.14
CA TYR A 68 -3.72 48.17 -35.07
C TYR A 68 -4.40 49.06 -34.03
N GLY A 69 -5.39 48.53 -33.32
CA GLY A 69 -6.06 49.14 -32.19
C GLY A 69 -5.24 49.11 -30.88
N GLY A 70 -5.79 49.70 -29.82
CA GLY A 70 -5.05 50.03 -28.59
C GLY A 70 -4.76 48.88 -27.62
N GLY A 71 -5.36 47.69 -27.79
CA GLY A 71 -5.11 46.55 -26.90
C GLY A 71 -4.51 45.33 -27.59
N ALA A 72 -4.50 44.21 -26.87
CA ALA A 72 -3.73 43.03 -27.24
C ALA A 72 -4.39 42.18 -28.35
N LEU A 73 -3.55 41.43 -29.04
CA LEU A 73 -3.95 40.40 -29.99
C LEU A 73 -3.72 39.01 -29.40
N ARG A 74 -4.73 38.15 -29.44
CA ARG A 74 -4.67 36.77 -28.92
C ARG A 74 -5.08 35.76 -29.99
N ILE A 75 -4.28 34.71 -30.14
CA ILE A 75 -4.61 33.56 -30.99
C ILE A 75 -4.44 32.30 -30.16
N THR A 76 -5.48 31.48 -30.06
CA THR A 76 -5.43 30.16 -29.44
C THR A 76 -5.82 29.13 -30.48
N ALA A 77 -4.83 28.36 -30.95
CA ALA A 77 -5.04 27.24 -31.85
C ALA A 77 -5.13 25.95 -31.02
N ASN A 78 -6.34 25.40 -30.84
CA ASN A 78 -6.52 24.05 -30.29
C ASN A 78 -6.79 23.00 -31.38
N GLY A 79 -7.10 23.44 -32.59
CA GLY A 79 -7.16 22.62 -33.81
C GLY A 79 -5.95 22.81 -34.73
N ASP A 80 -5.87 21.99 -35.77
CA ASP A 80 -4.79 22.04 -36.75
C ASP A 80 -4.88 23.30 -37.63
N VAL A 81 -3.74 23.91 -37.92
CA VAL A 81 -3.65 25.08 -38.80
C VAL A 81 -2.64 24.79 -39.90
N THR A 82 -3.07 24.75 -41.16
CA THR A 82 -2.21 24.44 -42.30
C THR A 82 -2.26 25.53 -43.36
N THR A 83 -1.10 25.88 -43.92
CA THR A 83 -0.97 26.77 -45.07
C THR A 83 -0.02 26.18 -46.12
N ALA A 84 -0.22 26.53 -47.39
CA ALA A 84 0.68 26.14 -48.48
C ALA A 84 1.90 27.07 -48.60
N THR A 85 1.77 28.36 -48.28
CA THR A 85 2.86 29.34 -48.40
C THR A 85 2.88 30.32 -47.23
N ASN A 86 3.92 31.16 -47.15
CA ASN A 86 4.03 32.30 -46.23
C ASN A 86 3.94 31.95 -44.73
N ILE A 87 2.83 32.12 -44.01
CA ILE A 87 2.83 31.87 -42.54
C ILE A 87 1.54 31.17 -42.08
N ALA A 88 1.62 30.06 -41.33
CA ALA A 88 0.41 29.34 -40.92
C ALA A 88 -0.43 30.16 -39.92
N ILE A 89 0.21 30.72 -38.89
CA ILE A 89 -0.39 31.69 -37.96
C ILE A 89 0.40 33.00 -38.02
N TYR A 90 -0.19 34.02 -38.61
CA TYR A 90 0.37 35.36 -38.71
C TYR A 90 -0.34 36.34 -37.78
N ALA A 91 0.40 36.86 -36.81
CA ALA A 91 -0.03 37.81 -35.80
C ALA A 91 0.71 39.14 -35.97
N ARG A 92 -0.01 40.25 -36.08
CA ARG A 92 0.60 41.58 -36.21
C ARG A 92 -0.11 42.63 -35.38
N THR A 93 0.65 43.47 -34.70
CA THR A 93 0.14 44.65 -33.99
C THR A 93 0.84 45.94 -34.43
N ALA A 94 0.54 47.06 -33.77
CA ALA A 94 1.28 48.32 -33.88
C ALA A 94 1.78 48.76 -32.49
N GLY A 95 2.61 47.90 -31.87
CA GLY A 95 3.25 48.11 -30.58
C GLY A 95 2.52 47.47 -29.39
N THR A 96 1.32 46.93 -29.59
CA THR A 96 0.56 46.26 -28.52
C THR A 96 0.95 44.78 -28.38
N PRO A 97 0.73 44.15 -27.21
CA PRO A 97 1.13 42.76 -26.97
C PRO A 97 0.44 41.73 -27.88
N ILE A 98 1.20 40.72 -28.27
CA ILE A 98 0.74 39.54 -29.03
C ILE A 98 0.85 38.30 -28.13
N PHE A 99 -0.21 37.49 -28.10
CA PHE A 99 -0.20 36.18 -27.47
C PHE A 99 -0.64 35.13 -28.48
N VAL A 100 0.18 34.10 -28.68
CA VAL A 100 -0.15 32.94 -29.51
C VAL A 100 -0.01 31.68 -28.66
N THR A 101 -1.04 30.85 -28.60
CA THR A 101 -1.03 29.57 -27.89
C THR A 101 -1.35 28.45 -28.86
N VAL A 102 -0.50 27.43 -28.90
CA VAL A 102 -0.70 26.20 -29.67
C VAL A 102 -0.93 25.05 -28.70
N GLY A 103 -2.15 24.53 -28.70
CA GLY A 103 -2.59 23.47 -27.79
C GLY A 103 -1.89 22.14 -28.06
N SER A 104 -1.91 21.25 -27.07
CA SER A 104 -1.15 19.99 -27.07
C SER A 104 -1.50 19.01 -28.20
N GLN A 105 -2.70 19.11 -28.74
CA GLN A 105 -3.16 18.26 -29.86
C GLN A 105 -3.08 18.95 -31.23
N SER A 106 -2.59 20.20 -31.28
CA SER A 106 -2.59 20.99 -32.50
C SER A 106 -1.31 20.81 -33.31
N HIS A 107 -1.47 20.72 -34.62
CA HIS A 107 -0.38 20.76 -35.60
C HIS A 107 -0.50 22.04 -36.42
N VAL A 108 0.44 22.96 -36.22
CA VAL A 108 0.54 24.20 -37.00
C VAL A 108 1.63 24.01 -38.05
N THR A 109 1.23 23.92 -39.32
CA THR A 109 2.09 23.48 -40.41
C THR A 109 2.13 24.49 -41.55
N ASN A 110 3.34 24.82 -41.99
CA ASN A 110 3.60 25.53 -43.24
C ASN A 110 4.28 24.58 -44.23
N ASN A 111 3.59 24.25 -45.32
CA ASN A 111 4.12 23.33 -46.34
C ASN A 111 5.01 24.01 -47.39
N GLY A 112 5.26 25.32 -47.25
CA GLY A 112 5.95 26.12 -48.24
C GLY A 112 7.21 26.79 -47.70
N ASN A 113 7.37 28.06 -48.07
CA ASN A 113 8.64 28.77 -47.93
C ASN A 113 8.76 29.67 -46.68
N GLY A 114 7.80 29.64 -45.75
CA GLY A 114 7.82 30.53 -44.60
C GLY A 114 7.64 29.82 -43.27
N PHE A 115 6.86 30.39 -42.36
CA PHE A 115 6.85 30.04 -40.94
C PHE A 115 5.58 29.32 -40.48
N ALA A 116 5.69 28.49 -39.44
CA ALA A 116 4.50 27.99 -38.75
C ALA A 116 3.82 29.14 -37.97
N VAL A 117 4.59 29.91 -37.20
CA VAL A 117 4.11 31.08 -36.47
C VAL A 117 4.97 32.30 -36.79
N GLY A 118 4.33 33.41 -37.12
CA GLY A 118 4.98 34.71 -37.26
C GLY A 118 4.27 35.75 -36.42
N ALA A 119 4.99 36.38 -35.49
CA ALA A 119 4.48 37.43 -34.62
C ALA A 119 5.37 38.66 -34.73
N GLY A 120 4.81 39.84 -35.03
CA GLY A 120 5.67 41.01 -35.20
C GLY A 120 4.98 42.35 -34.98
N TYR A 121 5.79 43.40 -34.97
CA TYR A 121 5.42 44.79 -34.73
C TYR A 121 4.84 45.05 -33.33
N GLY A 122 5.15 44.19 -32.36
CA GLY A 122 4.84 44.38 -30.94
C GLY A 122 5.48 43.26 -30.10
N PRO A 123 5.55 43.42 -28.76
CA PRO A 123 6.10 42.39 -27.88
C PRO A 123 5.22 41.14 -27.93
N ALA A 124 5.83 39.99 -28.18
CA ALA A 124 5.10 38.76 -28.47
C ALA A 124 5.46 37.63 -27.52
N SER A 125 4.43 36.91 -27.06
CA SER A 125 4.55 35.68 -26.29
C SER A 125 3.91 34.52 -27.05
N VAL A 126 4.70 33.51 -27.38
CA VAL A 126 4.26 32.28 -28.05
C VAL A 126 4.39 31.12 -27.07
N THR A 127 3.30 30.41 -26.82
CA THR A 127 3.28 29.20 -25.97
C THR A 127 2.96 27.98 -26.82
N VAL A 128 3.80 26.95 -26.73
CA VAL A 128 3.73 25.76 -27.59
C VAL A 128 3.67 24.50 -26.73
N ALA A 129 2.52 23.84 -26.73
CA ALA A 129 2.35 22.49 -26.18
C ALA A 129 2.18 21.42 -27.28
N GLY A 130 1.82 21.83 -28.50
CA GLY A 130 1.64 20.95 -29.66
C GLY A 130 2.82 20.96 -30.63
N THR A 131 2.53 20.69 -31.90
CA THR A 131 3.53 20.59 -32.96
C THR A 131 3.56 21.84 -33.84
N LEU A 132 4.74 22.40 -34.06
CA LEU A 132 5.03 23.40 -35.08
C LEU A 132 5.89 22.79 -36.19
N ASN A 133 5.37 22.76 -37.41
CA ASN A 133 6.10 22.34 -38.60
C ASN A 133 6.36 23.57 -39.49
N GLY A 134 7.58 24.09 -39.38
CA GLY A 134 8.04 25.20 -40.19
C GLY A 134 8.30 24.79 -41.64
N GLY A 135 8.05 25.72 -42.56
CA GLY A 135 8.50 25.61 -43.94
C GLY A 135 10.00 25.94 -44.05
N THR A 136 10.48 26.31 -45.24
CA THR A 136 11.89 26.70 -45.41
C THR A 136 12.29 27.96 -44.64
N GLY A 137 11.32 28.76 -44.19
CA GLY A 137 11.56 29.93 -43.35
C GLY A 137 11.93 29.56 -41.91
N GLY A 138 11.25 28.58 -41.31
CA GLY A 138 11.45 28.16 -39.92
C GLY A 138 10.14 27.87 -39.21
N ALA A 139 10.19 27.49 -37.94
CA ALA A 139 9.00 27.25 -37.14
C ALA A 139 8.40 28.56 -36.60
N VAL A 140 9.23 29.43 -36.01
CA VAL A 140 8.77 30.67 -35.38
C VAL A 140 9.66 31.83 -35.81
N ALA A 141 9.05 32.94 -36.22
CA ALA A 141 9.72 34.21 -36.39
C ALA A 141 9.01 35.31 -35.59
N PHE A 142 9.75 35.89 -34.64
CA PHE A 142 9.37 37.14 -33.99
C PHE A 142 9.76 38.34 -34.87
N ASP A 143 9.55 39.58 -34.39
CA ASP A 143 9.91 40.77 -35.15
C ASP A 143 11.44 40.84 -35.36
N GLN A 144 11.88 40.72 -36.60
CA GLN A 144 13.30 40.75 -36.96
C GLN A 144 13.85 42.17 -37.17
N THR A 145 13.02 43.19 -36.99
CA THR A 145 13.35 44.60 -37.28
C THR A 145 13.33 45.47 -36.04
N ASN A 146 12.40 45.25 -35.12
CA ASN A 146 12.21 46.05 -33.92
C ASN A 146 12.66 45.28 -32.67
N PRO A 147 13.39 45.90 -31.73
CA PRO A 147 13.97 45.23 -30.57
C PRO A 147 12.94 45.06 -29.44
N PHE A 148 11.85 44.35 -29.71
CA PHE A 148 10.89 43.99 -28.68
C PHE A 148 11.44 42.85 -27.80
N ALA A 149 10.99 42.79 -26.54
CA ALA A 149 11.22 41.62 -25.70
C ALA A 149 10.15 40.57 -26.03
N ASN A 150 10.58 39.44 -26.58
CA ASN A 150 9.73 38.34 -26.97
C ASN A 150 9.94 37.13 -26.06
N ARG A 151 8.92 36.27 -25.99
CA ARG A 151 8.96 35.05 -25.18
C ARG A 151 8.47 33.86 -26.00
N LEU A 152 9.28 32.81 -26.06
CA LEU A 152 8.83 31.48 -26.44
C LEU A 152 8.76 30.62 -25.19
N THR A 153 7.58 30.13 -24.84
CA THR A 153 7.39 29.13 -23.78
C THR A 153 7.05 27.78 -24.39
N VAL A 154 7.93 26.79 -24.20
CA VAL A 154 7.62 25.40 -24.54
C VAL A 154 7.00 24.68 -23.35
N GLN A 155 6.09 23.76 -23.62
CA GLN A 155 5.41 22.93 -22.63
C GLN A 155 5.58 21.44 -22.95
N PRO A 156 5.44 20.52 -21.97
CA PRO A 156 5.54 19.10 -22.23
C PRO A 156 4.66 18.62 -23.38
N GLY A 157 5.25 17.84 -24.29
CA GLY A 157 4.62 17.38 -25.53
C GLY A 157 4.90 18.26 -26.75
N PHE A 158 5.62 19.38 -26.59
CA PHE A 158 5.98 20.23 -27.72
C PHE A 158 6.82 19.49 -28.76
N ALA A 159 6.60 19.84 -30.03
CA ALA A 159 7.52 19.48 -31.10
C ALA A 159 7.71 20.70 -32.00
N ILE A 160 8.95 21.18 -32.14
CA ILE A 160 9.27 22.31 -33.02
C ILE A 160 10.20 21.81 -34.11
N ASN A 161 9.70 21.75 -35.33
CA ASN A 161 10.43 21.33 -36.51
C ASN A 161 10.74 22.58 -37.37
N GLY A 162 11.95 23.11 -37.23
CA GLY A 162 12.40 24.32 -37.92
C GLY A 162 13.06 25.34 -36.98
N LYS A 163 13.70 26.36 -37.56
CA LYS A 163 14.39 27.42 -36.81
C LYS A 163 13.41 28.34 -36.07
N VAL A 164 13.85 28.87 -34.94
CA VAL A 164 13.15 29.85 -34.10
C VAL A 164 14.03 31.09 -34.01
N PHE A 165 13.49 32.25 -34.39
CA PHE A 165 14.20 33.53 -34.38
C PHE A 165 13.54 34.52 -33.44
N ALA A 166 14.21 34.86 -32.33
CA ALA A 166 13.66 35.74 -31.29
C ALA A 166 13.60 37.24 -31.68
N GLY A 167 14.46 37.68 -32.60
CA GLY A 167 14.52 39.07 -33.05
C GLY A 167 15.86 39.73 -32.69
N PRO A 168 15.97 41.07 -32.82
CA PRO A 168 17.15 41.84 -32.43
C PRO A 168 17.00 42.45 -31.02
N GLY A 169 16.07 41.96 -30.19
CA GLY A 169 15.88 42.41 -28.82
C GLY A 169 17.07 42.02 -27.93
N ALA A 170 17.12 42.57 -26.70
CA ALA A 170 18.16 42.24 -25.73
C ALA A 170 17.64 41.43 -24.53
N ASN A 171 16.37 41.03 -24.56
CA ASN A 171 15.67 40.36 -23.46
C ASN A 171 14.73 39.27 -24.01
N ASP A 172 15.09 38.68 -25.14
CA ASP A 172 14.28 37.62 -25.72
C ASP A 172 14.44 36.34 -24.89
N THR A 173 13.32 35.73 -24.50
CA THR A 173 13.29 34.63 -23.53
C THR A 173 12.85 33.31 -24.15
N LEU A 174 13.67 32.28 -23.96
CA LEU A 174 13.28 30.88 -24.13
C LEU A 174 12.95 30.29 -22.74
N ALA A 175 11.67 30.00 -22.53
CA ALA A 175 11.14 29.51 -21.27
C ALA A 175 10.61 28.08 -21.38
N PHE A 176 10.78 27.34 -20.30
CA PHE A 176 10.32 25.97 -20.11
C PHE A 176 9.24 25.97 -19.03
N GLY A 177 8.00 25.61 -19.39
CA GLY A 177 6.86 25.70 -18.48
C GLY A 177 5.83 24.60 -18.72
N GLY A 178 4.61 24.78 -18.21
CA GLY A 178 3.55 23.77 -18.28
C GLY A 178 3.59 22.73 -17.15
N SER A 179 2.65 21.79 -17.19
CA SER A 179 2.55 20.66 -16.26
C SER A 179 3.05 19.38 -16.91
N GLY A 180 3.74 18.52 -16.16
CA GLY A 180 4.25 17.24 -16.65
C GLY A 180 5.77 17.23 -16.80
N THR A 181 6.27 16.28 -17.57
CA THR A 181 7.71 16.02 -17.74
C THR A 181 8.07 15.99 -19.22
N ASP A 182 9.16 16.65 -19.58
CA ASP A 182 9.73 16.57 -20.94
C ASP A 182 11.25 16.79 -20.92
N ALA A 183 11.89 16.68 -22.08
CA ALA A 183 13.32 16.82 -22.24
C ALA A 183 13.71 17.90 -23.25
N PHE A 184 14.88 18.50 -23.05
CA PHE A 184 15.45 19.47 -23.98
C PHE A 184 16.96 19.26 -24.16
N ASN A 185 17.43 19.35 -25.40
CA ASN A 185 18.85 19.31 -25.71
C ASN A 185 19.40 20.74 -25.82
N LEU A 186 20.22 21.13 -24.84
CA LEU A 186 20.89 22.45 -24.76
C LEU A 186 21.76 22.72 -26.00
N GLY A 187 22.22 21.68 -26.69
CA GLY A 187 22.96 21.80 -27.94
C GLY A 187 22.18 22.50 -29.07
N LEU A 188 20.86 22.63 -28.95
CA LEU A 188 19.99 23.32 -29.90
C LEU A 188 19.98 24.85 -29.73
N ILE A 189 20.51 25.37 -28.62
CA ILE A 189 20.60 26.81 -28.35
C ILE A 189 21.79 27.40 -29.10
N ASP A 190 21.50 28.39 -29.93
CA ASP A 190 22.49 29.22 -30.60
C ASP A 190 22.94 30.37 -29.69
N THR A 191 24.25 30.46 -29.46
CA THR A 191 24.86 31.51 -28.66
C THR A 191 25.71 32.47 -29.51
N GLY A 192 25.39 32.61 -30.80
CA GLY A 192 25.96 33.63 -31.70
C GLY A 192 26.47 33.13 -33.06
N ALA A 193 26.33 31.85 -33.40
CA ALA A 193 26.79 31.28 -34.66
C ALA A 193 25.73 31.29 -35.78
N GLY A 194 24.45 31.49 -35.44
CA GLY A 194 23.33 31.51 -36.40
C GLY A 194 23.04 30.15 -37.08
N THR A 195 23.55 29.06 -36.54
CA THR A 195 23.47 27.72 -37.16
C THR A 195 22.46 26.80 -36.49
N LYS A 196 22.19 26.99 -35.20
CA LYS A 196 21.34 26.09 -34.41
C LYS A 196 19.86 26.50 -34.47
N GLN A 197 19.02 25.73 -33.78
CA GLN A 197 17.58 25.84 -33.89
C GLN A 197 17.02 27.11 -33.24
N TYR A 198 17.42 27.41 -32.00
CA TYR A 198 16.90 28.53 -31.22
C TYR A 198 17.92 29.67 -31.25
N GLN A 199 17.60 30.77 -31.94
CA GLN A 199 18.54 31.85 -32.23
C GLN A 199 18.12 33.18 -31.59
N ASN A 200 19.13 33.94 -31.16
CA ASN A 200 19.00 35.28 -30.57
C ASN A 200 18.12 35.32 -29.31
N PHE A 201 18.24 34.31 -28.45
CA PHE A 201 17.66 34.36 -27.10
C PHE A 201 18.75 34.72 -26.10
N GLU A 202 18.50 35.72 -25.26
CA GLU A 202 19.41 36.16 -24.21
C GLU A 202 19.04 35.57 -22.85
N MET A 203 17.76 35.25 -22.65
CA MET A 203 17.21 34.80 -21.38
C MET A 203 16.72 33.35 -21.48
N PHE A 204 17.07 32.53 -20.50
CA PHE A 204 16.69 31.12 -20.42
C PHE A 204 16.10 30.81 -19.06
N GLU A 205 14.85 30.34 -19.03
CA GLU A 205 14.07 30.21 -17.80
C GLU A 205 13.38 28.86 -17.68
N VAL A 206 13.39 28.27 -16.48
CA VAL A 206 12.49 27.17 -16.11
C VAL A 206 11.46 27.73 -15.13
N ASP A 207 10.20 27.79 -15.56
CA ASP A 207 9.11 28.37 -14.78
C ASP A 207 8.29 27.32 -14.04
N SER A 208 8.04 26.17 -14.68
CA SER A 208 7.21 25.11 -14.13
C SER A 208 7.43 23.77 -14.84
N GLY A 209 6.84 22.70 -14.30
CA GLY A 209 6.98 21.35 -14.83
C GLY A 209 8.34 20.73 -14.49
N THR A 210 8.60 19.54 -15.02
CA THR A 210 9.87 18.82 -14.85
C THR A 210 10.59 18.74 -16.19
N TRP A 211 11.75 19.38 -16.30
CA TRP A 211 12.51 19.46 -17.54
C TRP A 211 13.86 18.78 -17.39
N SER A 212 14.09 17.75 -18.20
CA SER A 212 15.35 17.02 -18.26
C SER A 212 16.25 17.58 -19.36
N PHE A 213 17.38 18.17 -18.98
CA PHE A 213 18.32 18.78 -19.91
C PHE A 213 19.51 17.85 -20.21
N SER A 214 19.92 17.83 -21.47
CA SER A 214 21.12 17.16 -21.96
C SER A 214 21.90 18.09 -22.90
N GLY A 215 23.11 17.69 -23.31
CA GLY A 215 23.97 18.51 -24.16
C GLY A 215 24.59 19.69 -23.40
N ALA A 216 25.08 20.70 -24.13
CA ALA A 216 25.82 21.80 -23.55
C ALA A 216 25.44 23.16 -24.16
N THR A 217 25.43 24.18 -23.31
CA THR A 217 25.30 25.59 -23.68
C THR A 217 26.21 26.46 -22.81
N SER A 218 26.65 27.60 -23.34
CA SER A 218 27.34 28.65 -22.58
C SER A 218 26.36 29.67 -21.98
N ALA A 219 25.06 29.54 -22.24
CA ALA A 219 24.04 30.42 -21.70
C ALA A 219 23.80 30.17 -20.21
N ALA A 220 23.44 31.23 -19.48
CA ALA A 220 23.00 31.15 -18.10
C ALA A 220 21.50 30.86 -18.01
N PHE A 221 21.10 30.02 -17.05
CA PHE A 221 19.71 29.64 -16.81
C PHE A 221 19.22 30.14 -15.45
N THR A 222 17.95 30.53 -15.40
CA THR A 222 17.23 30.85 -14.16
C THR A 222 16.10 29.86 -13.94
N VAL A 223 16.03 29.25 -12.77
CA VAL A 223 14.93 28.36 -12.36
C VAL A 223 14.04 29.13 -11.40
N ASN A 224 12.93 29.62 -11.93
CA ASN A 224 11.91 30.37 -11.21
C ASN A 224 10.95 29.43 -10.45
N GLY A 225 10.72 28.24 -11.00
CA GLY A 225 9.87 27.21 -10.43
C GLY A 225 10.08 25.85 -11.12
N GLY A 226 9.21 24.88 -10.83
CA GLY A 226 9.33 23.53 -11.40
C GLY A 226 10.62 22.80 -10.99
N THR A 227 11.06 21.86 -11.82
CA THR A 227 12.26 21.04 -11.62
C THR A 227 13.13 21.06 -12.87
N LEU A 228 14.38 21.49 -12.72
CA LEU A 228 15.45 21.31 -13.70
C LEU A 228 16.24 20.05 -13.33
N LYS A 229 16.29 19.05 -14.22
CA LYS A 229 17.06 17.82 -14.02
C LYS A 229 17.92 17.44 -15.23
N GLY A 230 18.66 16.34 -15.13
CA GLY A 230 19.43 15.76 -16.23
C GLY A 230 20.94 16.04 -16.14
N THR A 231 21.66 15.70 -17.21
CA THR A 231 23.14 15.70 -17.27
C THR A 231 23.72 16.89 -18.06
N GLY A 232 22.92 17.94 -18.27
CA GLY A 232 23.32 19.09 -19.08
C GLY A 232 24.52 19.89 -18.53
N THR A 233 25.17 20.61 -19.44
CA THR A 233 26.21 21.60 -19.12
C THR A 233 25.68 23.01 -19.39
N PHE A 234 25.68 23.85 -18.36
CA PHE A 234 25.18 25.23 -18.39
C PHE A 234 26.32 26.24 -18.26
N GLY A 235 26.14 27.46 -18.78
CA GLY A 235 27.10 28.56 -18.57
C GLY A 235 27.02 29.17 -17.19
N GLY A 236 25.84 29.16 -16.58
CA GLY A 236 25.56 29.58 -15.21
C GLY A 236 24.18 29.09 -14.81
N LEU A 237 23.92 28.92 -13.52
CA LEU A 237 22.64 28.42 -13.04
C LEU A 237 22.22 29.10 -11.74
N THR A 238 21.09 29.79 -11.78
CA THR A 238 20.49 30.45 -10.62
C THR A 238 19.12 29.86 -10.33
N VAL A 239 18.87 29.42 -9.09
CA VAL A 239 17.60 28.82 -8.69
C VAL A 239 16.93 29.71 -7.64
N ASN A 240 15.77 30.29 -7.96
CA ASN A 240 15.07 31.30 -7.15
C ASN A 240 13.76 30.79 -6.51
N GLY A 241 13.25 29.63 -6.91
CA GLY A 241 11.96 29.12 -6.40
C GLY A 241 11.55 27.73 -6.90
N GLY A 242 12.49 26.96 -7.45
CA GLY A 242 12.26 25.62 -7.98
C GLY A 242 13.26 24.58 -7.45
N THR A 243 13.26 23.40 -8.08
CA THR A 243 14.15 22.29 -7.76
C THR A 243 15.23 22.15 -8.83
N VAL A 244 16.47 21.91 -8.41
CA VAL A 244 17.51 21.35 -9.28
C VAL A 244 17.89 19.96 -8.80
N ALA A 245 17.77 18.97 -9.70
CA ALA A 245 18.01 17.56 -9.43
C ALA A 245 19.03 17.02 -10.46
N PRO A 246 20.35 17.01 -10.15
CA PRO A 246 21.38 16.64 -11.11
C PRO A 246 21.23 15.20 -11.60
N GLY A 247 21.60 14.97 -12.85
CA GLY A 247 21.66 13.63 -13.43
C GLY A 247 20.31 13.06 -13.85
N ASN A 248 20.38 11.82 -14.32
CA ASN A 248 19.23 10.93 -14.47
C ASN A 248 19.19 9.93 -13.31
N SER A 249 19.62 10.36 -12.10
CA SER A 249 19.29 9.67 -10.85
C SER A 249 19.87 8.24 -10.74
N ILE A 250 21.15 7.98 -10.40
CA ILE A 250 22.25 8.86 -9.97
C ILE A 250 23.10 9.38 -11.16
N GLY A 251 23.48 10.67 -11.18
CA GLY A 251 24.32 11.26 -12.23
C GLY A 251 25.00 12.60 -11.92
N THR A 252 25.51 13.26 -12.96
CA THR A 252 26.29 14.51 -12.82
C THR A 252 25.82 15.59 -13.79
N MET A 253 25.67 16.81 -13.28
CA MET A 253 25.41 18.04 -14.04
C MET A 253 26.64 18.96 -13.99
N HIS A 254 26.82 19.82 -14.99
CA HIS A 254 27.94 20.75 -15.05
C HIS A 254 27.48 22.20 -15.14
N VAL A 255 28.13 23.10 -14.40
CA VAL A 255 27.91 24.55 -14.45
C VAL A 255 29.25 25.23 -14.65
N ASN A 256 29.48 25.82 -15.82
CA ASN A 256 30.77 26.42 -16.19
C ASN A 256 31.01 27.83 -15.63
N GLY A 257 30.02 28.39 -14.94
CA GLY A 257 30.08 29.72 -14.33
C GLY A 257 29.43 29.71 -12.95
N ALA A 258 28.77 30.81 -12.57
CA ALA A 258 28.20 30.91 -11.23
C ALA A 258 27.03 29.92 -11.01
N PHE A 259 27.07 29.19 -9.90
CA PHE A 259 25.99 28.35 -9.41
C PHE A 259 25.40 28.96 -8.14
N THR A 260 24.15 29.42 -8.20
CA THR A 260 23.48 30.12 -7.10
C THR A 260 22.19 29.40 -6.72
N LEU A 261 22.08 29.00 -5.45
CA LEU A 261 20.87 28.41 -4.87
C LEU A 261 20.25 29.40 -3.88
N GLY A 262 19.16 30.03 -4.33
CA GLY A 262 18.38 31.03 -3.62
C GLY A 262 17.58 30.50 -2.42
N SER A 263 17.06 31.41 -1.61
CA SER A 263 15.99 31.07 -0.66
C SER A 263 14.77 30.53 -1.43
N GLY A 264 14.18 29.44 -0.93
CA GLY A 264 13.07 28.75 -1.61
C GLY A 264 13.51 27.76 -2.69
N ALA A 265 14.79 27.74 -3.08
CA ALA A 265 15.33 26.70 -3.96
C ALA A 265 15.44 25.36 -3.21
N ILE A 266 15.24 24.26 -3.95
CA ILE A 266 15.51 22.91 -3.51
C ILE A 266 16.67 22.35 -4.33
N TYR A 267 17.73 21.92 -3.66
CA TYR A 267 18.74 21.06 -4.25
C TYR A 267 18.41 19.61 -3.90
N GLU A 268 18.01 18.84 -4.89
CA GLU A 268 17.64 17.43 -4.71
C GLU A 268 18.81 16.54 -5.11
N VAL A 269 19.16 15.61 -4.22
CA VAL A 269 20.27 14.68 -4.42
C VAL A 269 19.79 13.28 -4.10
N GLU A 270 19.88 12.37 -5.06
CA GLU A 270 19.80 10.95 -4.77
C GLU A 270 21.14 10.43 -4.27
N ALA A 271 21.10 9.58 -3.24
CA ALA A 271 22.29 8.96 -2.65
C ALA A 271 22.03 7.48 -2.43
N ASN A 272 23.04 6.62 -2.60
CA ASN A 272 22.92 5.16 -2.36
C ASN A 272 23.89 4.65 -1.29
N ALA A 273 23.66 3.42 -0.82
CA ALA A 273 24.49 2.78 0.20
C ALA A 273 25.96 2.56 -0.22
N GLN A 274 26.25 2.58 -1.53
CA GLN A 274 27.60 2.41 -2.09
C GLN A 274 28.45 3.70 -2.04
N GLY A 275 27.90 4.81 -1.53
CA GLY A 275 28.60 6.10 -1.47
C GLY A 275 28.53 6.89 -2.79
N GLN A 276 27.62 6.54 -3.68
CA GLN A 276 27.37 7.30 -4.90
C GLN A 276 26.21 8.27 -4.66
N SER A 277 26.28 9.45 -5.27
CA SER A 277 25.20 10.43 -5.23
C SER A 277 25.13 11.22 -6.52
N ASP A 278 23.99 11.89 -6.73
CA ASP A 278 23.92 13.01 -7.65
C ASP A 278 24.92 14.09 -7.26
N LYS A 279 25.48 14.76 -8.27
CA LYS A 279 26.41 15.87 -8.06
C LYS A 279 26.36 16.94 -9.13
N VAL A 280 26.68 18.18 -8.75
CA VAL A 280 26.99 19.27 -9.68
C VAL A 280 28.49 19.54 -9.65
N ILE A 281 29.12 19.57 -10.82
CA ILE A 281 30.50 20.07 -10.99
C ILE A 281 30.41 21.54 -11.40
N VAL A 282 31.08 22.42 -10.66
CA VAL A 282 31.04 23.88 -10.88
C VAL A 282 32.44 24.39 -11.25
N LYS A 283 32.53 25.26 -12.27
CA LYS A 283 33.77 25.96 -12.72
C LYS A 283 33.73 27.47 -12.51
N GLY A 284 33.00 27.89 -11.48
CA GLY A 284 32.86 29.27 -11.05
C GLY A 284 32.28 29.32 -9.64
N SER A 285 31.82 30.49 -9.20
CA SER A 285 31.44 30.65 -7.78
C SER A 285 30.21 29.84 -7.38
N VAL A 286 30.26 29.23 -6.19
CA VAL A 286 29.11 28.55 -5.55
C VAL A 286 28.53 29.42 -4.44
N ASN A 287 27.26 29.83 -4.59
CA ASN A 287 26.55 30.68 -3.63
C ASN A 287 25.27 29.99 -3.11
N LEU A 288 25.21 29.71 -1.80
CA LEU A 288 24.08 29.11 -1.11
C LEU A 288 23.43 30.16 -0.19
N THR A 289 22.31 30.73 -0.61
CA THR A 289 21.65 31.85 0.10
C THR A 289 20.37 31.42 0.82
N GLY A 290 20.38 30.21 1.40
CA GLY A 290 19.28 29.68 2.22
C GLY A 290 18.38 28.65 1.53
N ALA A 291 18.91 27.91 0.55
CA ALA A 291 18.21 26.79 -0.10
C ALA A 291 17.99 25.58 0.84
N THR A 292 17.09 24.68 0.46
CA THR A 292 16.89 23.38 1.11
C THR A 292 17.66 22.29 0.36
N LEU A 293 18.45 21.49 1.07
CA LEU A 293 18.98 20.22 0.55
C LEU A 293 17.98 19.10 0.84
N ARG A 294 17.44 18.47 -0.21
CA ARG A 294 16.57 17.30 -0.11
C ARG A 294 17.33 16.06 -0.54
N VAL A 295 17.58 15.16 0.41
CA VAL A 295 18.24 13.89 0.16
C VAL A 295 17.17 12.83 -0.12
N LEU A 296 17.33 12.13 -1.23
CA LEU A 296 16.52 10.98 -1.62
C LEU A 296 17.39 9.73 -1.50
N GLU A 297 17.17 8.95 -0.45
CA GLU A 297 17.93 7.74 -0.22
C GLU A 297 17.40 6.59 -1.09
N ALA A 298 18.26 6.05 -1.96
CA ALA A 298 17.98 4.81 -2.66
C ALA A 298 17.95 3.64 -1.66
N ALA A 299 17.18 2.60 -1.99
CA ALA A 299 17.20 1.35 -1.26
C ALA A 299 18.64 0.80 -1.13
N GLY A 300 19.07 0.46 0.10
CA GLY A 300 20.37 -0.16 0.31
C GLY A 300 20.76 -0.27 1.77
N ALA A 301 21.83 -1.04 2.03
CA ALA A 301 22.42 -1.22 3.35
C ALA A 301 23.45 -0.12 3.64
N TYR A 302 23.00 1.07 4.04
CA TYR A 302 23.90 2.16 4.39
C TYR A 302 24.73 1.78 5.61
N LYS A 303 26.01 2.15 5.58
CA LYS A 303 26.89 2.06 6.73
C LYS A 303 26.43 3.09 7.78
N PRO A 304 26.83 2.92 9.06
CA PRO A 304 26.57 3.92 10.10
C PRO A 304 27.08 5.33 9.77
N LYS A 305 28.00 5.44 8.80
CA LYS A 305 28.40 6.69 8.16
C LYS A 305 28.74 6.46 6.69
N THR A 306 28.14 7.27 5.80
CA THR A 306 28.49 7.34 4.38
C THR A 306 28.62 8.80 3.93
N ASN A 307 29.66 9.11 3.16
CA ASN A 307 29.93 10.47 2.67
C ASN A 307 29.67 10.55 1.15
N TYR A 308 29.16 11.71 0.71
CA TYR A 308 28.74 12.00 -0.65
C TYR A 308 29.20 13.39 -1.05
N MET A 309 30.02 13.51 -2.09
CA MET A 309 30.36 14.82 -2.67
C MET A 309 29.25 15.26 -3.59
N ILE A 310 28.43 16.21 -3.13
CA ILE A 310 27.22 16.65 -3.82
C ILE A 310 27.46 17.91 -4.65
N ILE A 311 28.45 18.74 -4.30
CA ILE A 311 28.94 19.82 -5.16
C ILE A 311 30.46 19.73 -5.20
N ASP A 312 30.99 19.58 -6.40
CA ASP A 312 32.41 19.48 -6.74
C ASP A 312 32.82 20.83 -7.34
N ASN A 313 33.45 21.67 -6.52
CA ASN A 313 33.84 23.03 -6.87
C ASN A 313 35.24 23.05 -7.48
N ASP A 314 35.61 24.12 -8.19
CA ASP A 314 36.84 24.14 -9.00
C ASP A 314 38.16 24.36 -8.24
N GLY A 315 38.11 24.40 -6.91
CA GLY A 315 39.27 24.68 -6.07
C GLY A 315 39.70 26.16 -5.98
N THR A 316 39.09 27.09 -6.72
CA THR A 316 39.59 28.48 -6.83
C THR A 316 38.95 29.46 -5.85
N ASP A 317 37.67 29.27 -5.52
CA ASP A 317 36.93 30.08 -4.57
C ASP A 317 36.15 29.24 -3.55
N ALA A 318 35.95 29.79 -2.35
CA ALA A 318 35.22 29.12 -1.29
C ALA A 318 33.71 29.17 -1.52
N VAL A 319 33.01 28.08 -1.18
CA VAL A 319 31.54 28.04 -1.12
C VAL A 319 31.04 29.14 -0.18
N LYS A 320 30.14 29.99 -0.66
CA LYS A 320 29.56 31.08 0.13
C LYS A 320 28.20 30.68 0.68
N GLY A 321 28.04 30.74 2.00
CA GLY A 321 26.78 30.44 2.69
C GLY A 321 26.56 28.94 2.90
N THR A 322 25.35 28.58 3.34
CA THR A 322 24.97 27.20 3.70
C THR A 322 23.54 26.90 3.27
N PHE A 323 23.16 25.62 3.23
CA PHE A 323 21.75 25.23 3.20
C PHE A 323 21.07 25.70 4.49
N ALA A 324 19.84 26.21 4.38
CA ALA A 324 19.03 26.60 5.54
C ALA A 324 18.35 25.38 6.19
N LYS A 325 18.09 24.34 5.40
CA LYS A 325 17.43 23.11 5.83
C LYS A 325 18.00 21.92 5.08
N VAL A 326 18.16 20.80 5.78
CA VAL A 326 18.47 19.50 5.18
C VAL A 326 17.35 18.54 5.56
N THR A 327 16.83 17.79 4.59
CA THR A 327 15.77 16.80 4.81
C THR A 327 16.16 15.45 4.25
N ASN A 328 15.84 14.39 4.99
CA ASN A 328 15.93 13.00 4.58
C ASN A 328 14.65 12.24 4.96
N SER A 329 14.47 11.02 4.44
CA SER A 329 13.29 10.20 4.74
C SER A 329 13.56 9.09 5.79
N LEU A 330 14.83 8.80 6.06
CA LEU A 330 15.24 7.72 6.96
C LEU A 330 15.09 8.10 8.44
N ALA A 331 14.51 7.20 9.24
CA ALA A 331 14.23 7.47 10.65
C ALA A 331 15.48 7.43 11.54
N PHE A 332 16.48 6.64 11.13
CA PHE A 332 17.65 6.33 11.95
C PHE A 332 18.95 6.92 11.43
N LEU A 333 18.92 7.63 10.29
CA LEU A 333 20.05 8.39 9.78
C LEU A 333 19.76 9.89 9.87
N ILE A 334 20.77 10.68 10.22
CA ILE A 334 20.75 12.14 10.21
C ILE A 334 21.75 12.66 9.17
N PRO A 335 21.34 13.57 8.29
CA PRO A 335 22.25 14.21 7.34
C PRO A 335 23.03 15.34 8.01
N SER A 336 24.32 15.44 7.71
CA SER A 336 25.16 16.61 8.00
C SER A 336 25.90 17.05 6.74
N VAL A 337 26.25 18.34 6.64
CA VAL A 337 26.88 18.90 5.44
C VAL A 337 28.13 19.69 5.82
N SER A 338 29.24 19.38 5.15
CA SER A 338 30.46 20.18 5.14
C SER A 338 30.53 21.02 3.87
N TYR A 339 30.95 22.29 3.99
CA TYR A 339 31.09 23.24 2.88
C TYR A 339 32.56 23.55 2.54
N ASN A 340 33.48 22.86 3.19
CA ASN A 340 34.92 22.91 2.96
C ASN A 340 35.49 21.48 2.82
N GLY A 341 34.66 20.55 2.33
CA GLY A 341 35.04 19.16 2.12
C GLY A 341 35.90 18.97 0.87
N GLY A 342 36.20 17.71 0.55
CA GLY A 342 36.96 17.33 -0.65
C GLY A 342 38.33 18.00 -0.71
N THR A 343 38.51 18.90 -1.67
CA THR A 343 39.72 19.70 -1.90
C THR A 343 39.84 20.94 -1.00
N GLY A 344 38.85 21.19 -0.14
CA GLY A 344 38.82 22.32 0.81
C GLY A 344 37.72 23.35 0.52
N ASN A 345 37.03 23.22 -0.61
CA ASN A 345 35.93 24.09 -1.02
C ASN A 345 34.77 23.33 -1.70
N ASP A 346 34.64 22.02 -1.43
CA ASP A 346 33.54 21.19 -1.92
C ASP A 346 32.41 21.08 -0.89
N VAL A 347 31.21 20.75 -1.38
CA VAL A 347 30.06 20.45 -0.50
C VAL A 347 29.89 18.94 -0.39
N VAL A 348 30.09 18.43 0.83
CA VAL A 348 30.04 17.00 1.16
C VAL A 348 28.90 16.75 2.14
N LEU A 349 27.94 15.92 1.74
CA LEU A 349 26.88 15.38 2.59
C LEU A 349 27.38 14.11 3.28
N SER A 350 27.12 13.98 4.57
CA SER A 350 27.33 12.76 5.35
C SER A 350 25.99 12.28 5.91
N LEU A 351 25.63 11.03 5.64
CA LEU A 351 24.52 10.34 6.31
C LEU A 351 25.10 9.51 7.45
N GLU A 352 24.72 9.82 8.68
CA GLU A 352 25.23 9.17 9.89
C GLU A 352 24.09 8.61 10.73
N ARG A 353 24.32 7.50 11.46
CA ARG A 353 23.35 6.99 12.42
C ARG A 353 23.06 8.03 13.49
N ASN A 354 21.78 8.34 13.71
CA ASN A 354 21.34 9.26 14.75
C ASN A 354 21.24 8.54 16.12
N ALA A 355 20.89 9.29 17.17
CA ALA A 355 20.74 8.75 18.52
C ALA A 355 19.39 8.04 18.76
N THR A 356 18.49 8.02 17.77
CA THR A 356 17.16 7.41 17.88
C THR A 356 17.29 5.90 17.91
N LEU A 357 16.74 5.26 18.95
CA LEU A 357 16.66 3.81 19.05
C LEU A 357 15.54 3.28 18.16
N PHE A 358 15.60 2.02 17.74
CA PHE A 358 14.49 1.38 17.03
C PHE A 358 13.21 1.42 17.87
N GLN A 359 13.35 1.22 19.19
CA GLN A 359 12.23 1.23 20.12
C GLN A 359 11.51 2.59 20.21
N ASP A 360 12.19 3.72 19.93
CA ASP A 360 11.59 5.06 19.94
C ASP A 360 10.58 5.28 18.80
N VAL A 361 10.68 4.48 17.74
CA VAL A 361 9.80 4.53 16.55
C VAL A 361 8.61 3.56 16.65
N ALA A 362 8.75 2.54 17.50
CA ALA A 362 7.75 1.51 17.75
C ALA A 362 6.53 2.03 18.53
N LYS A 363 5.34 1.46 18.28
CA LYS A 363 4.09 1.87 18.93
C LYS A 363 3.48 0.78 19.82
N THR A 364 3.33 -0.43 19.30
CA THR A 364 2.66 -1.56 19.98
C THR A 364 3.59 -2.33 20.92
N LYS A 365 3.07 -3.24 21.75
CA LYS A 365 3.86 -4.12 22.65
C LYS A 365 4.82 -4.99 21.82
N ASN A 366 4.31 -5.67 20.80
CA ASN A 366 5.06 -6.51 19.88
C ASN A 366 6.13 -5.69 19.12
N GLN A 367 5.77 -4.51 18.62
CA GLN A 367 6.74 -3.65 17.93
C GLN A 367 7.89 -3.24 18.85
N LYS A 368 7.59 -2.83 20.09
CA LYS A 368 8.60 -2.41 21.07
C LYS A 368 9.49 -3.57 21.50
N ALA A 369 8.92 -4.76 21.67
CA ALA A 369 9.66 -5.97 22.04
C ALA A 369 10.69 -6.33 20.95
N VAL A 370 10.24 -6.39 19.69
CA VAL A 370 11.11 -6.65 18.53
C VAL A 370 12.15 -5.56 18.35
N ALA A 371 11.75 -4.29 18.41
CA ALA A 371 12.65 -3.15 18.25
C ALA A 371 13.72 -3.11 19.34
N GLY A 372 13.35 -3.34 20.60
CA GLY A 372 14.31 -3.42 21.72
C GLY A 372 15.24 -4.64 21.66
N ALA A 373 14.83 -5.73 21.01
CA ALA A 373 15.75 -6.82 20.65
C ALA A 373 16.73 -6.39 19.56
N LEU A 374 16.26 -5.76 18.49
CA LEU A 374 17.10 -5.27 17.40
C LEU A 374 18.09 -4.19 17.85
N ASP A 375 17.74 -3.33 18.81
CA ASP A 375 18.66 -2.32 19.37
C ASP A 375 19.91 -2.93 20.03
N ARG A 376 19.84 -4.20 20.45
CA ARG A 376 20.95 -4.96 21.05
C ARG A 376 21.76 -5.77 20.02
N PHE A 377 21.42 -5.72 18.73
CA PHE A 377 22.16 -6.44 17.70
C PHE A 377 23.54 -5.80 17.45
N PRO A 378 24.52 -6.60 16.97
CA PRO A 378 25.71 -6.05 16.33
C PRO A 378 25.34 -5.12 15.18
N THR A 379 25.97 -3.95 15.10
CA THR A 379 25.61 -2.91 14.11
C THR A 379 25.99 -3.25 12.67
N ASP A 380 26.79 -4.30 12.47
CA ASP A 380 27.16 -4.88 11.18
C ASP A 380 26.25 -6.06 10.77
N ASN A 381 25.27 -6.42 11.61
CA ASN A 381 24.32 -7.49 11.29
C ASN A 381 23.42 -7.10 10.10
N PRO A 382 23.20 -7.98 9.11
CA PRO A 382 22.40 -7.65 7.93
C PRO A 382 20.94 -7.29 8.22
N LEU A 383 20.29 -7.95 9.20
CA LEU A 383 18.92 -7.61 9.62
C LEU A 383 18.88 -6.22 10.27
N PHE A 384 19.85 -5.95 11.15
CA PHE A 384 20.00 -4.64 11.79
C PHE A 384 20.12 -3.54 10.73
N LEU A 385 20.99 -3.71 9.74
CA LEU A 385 21.16 -2.75 8.66
C LEU A 385 19.90 -2.61 7.79
N SER A 386 19.14 -3.69 7.59
CA SER A 386 17.89 -3.65 6.83
C SER A 386 16.82 -2.79 7.51
N VAL A 387 16.77 -2.79 8.85
CA VAL A 387 15.86 -1.97 9.65
C VAL A 387 16.38 -0.54 9.82
N LEU A 388 17.70 -0.36 9.95
CA LEU A 388 18.36 0.96 10.02
C LEU A 388 18.01 1.86 8.82
N ASN A 389 17.78 1.25 7.66
CA ASN A 389 17.51 1.96 6.41
C ASN A 389 16.02 2.14 6.12
N GLN A 390 15.17 2.10 7.15
CA GLN A 390 13.74 2.30 7.01
C GLN A 390 13.32 3.72 7.37
N THR A 391 12.22 4.15 6.74
CA THR A 391 11.41 5.26 7.26
C THR A 391 10.73 4.82 8.56
N ALA A 392 10.13 5.76 9.30
CA ALA A 392 9.43 5.42 10.53
C ALA A 392 8.27 4.43 10.31
N SER A 393 7.57 4.52 9.17
CA SER A 393 6.52 3.57 8.80
C SER A 393 7.07 2.21 8.37
N GLY A 394 8.13 2.20 7.56
CA GLY A 394 8.81 0.97 7.14
C GLY A 394 9.40 0.19 8.32
N ALA A 395 9.92 0.89 9.33
CA ALA A 395 10.45 0.29 10.55
C ALA A 395 9.35 -0.41 11.37
N ARG A 396 8.18 0.23 11.53
CA ARG A 396 7.04 -0.38 12.22
C ARG A 396 6.51 -1.61 11.50
N GLN A 397 6.40 -1.55 10.17
CA GLN A 397 6.07 -2.71 9.36
C GLN A 397 7.11 -3.84 9.55
N ALA A 398 8.40 -3.50 9.61
CA ALA A 398 9.45 -4.48 9.87
C ALA A 398 9.28 -5.13 11.26
N PHE A 399 9.00 -4.34 12.30
CA PHE A 399 8.78 -4.87 13.64
C PHE A 399 7.57 -5.81 13.71
N ASP A 400 6.46 -5.46 13.06
CA ASP A 400 5.27 -6.33 12.98
C ASP A 400 5.59 -7.64 12.25
N ALA A 401 6.27 -7.57 11.11
CA ALA A 401 6.64 -8.74 10.31
C ALA A 401 7.66 -9.66 11.01
N LEU A 402 8.50 -9.10 11.88
CA LEU A 402 9.53 -9.82 12.64
C LEU A 402 9.03 -10.40 13.97
N SER A 403 7.80 -10.04 14.42
CA SER A 403 7.25 -10.44 15.72
C SER A 403 7.14 -11.95 15.93
N GLY A 404 6.66 -12.69 14.91
CA GLY A 404 6.34 -14.11 15.08
C GLY A 404 5.08 -14.35 15.93
N GLU A 405 4.18 -13.37 16.06
CA GLU A 405 2.96 -13.45 16.89
C GLU A 405 2.01 -14.62 16.53
N VAL A 406 2.16 -15.20 15.34
CA VAL A 406 1.45 -16.43 14.93
C VAL A 406 1.69 -17.59 15.90
N HIS A 407 2.87 -17.70 16.51
CA HIS A 407 3.17 -18.82 17.43
C HIS A 407 2.34 -18.74 18.71
N ALA A 408 2.23 -17.56 19.32
CA ALA A 408 1.37 -17.32 20.47
C ALA A 408 -0.12 -17.46 20.09
N THR A 409 -0.50 -16.94 18.92
CA THR A 409 -1.88 -17.03 18.41
C THR A 409 -2.32 -18.49 18.26
N VAL A 410 -1.46 -19.37 17.73
CA VAL A 410 -1.77 -20.81 17.59
C VAL A 410 -2.00 -21.47 18.95
N ALA A 411 -1.21 -21.14 19.98
CA ALA A 411 -1.44 -21.66 21.32
C ALA A 411 -2.81 -21.21 21.88
N GLY A 412 -3.19 -19.94 21.67
CA GLY A 412 -4.53 -19.45 21.99
C GLY A 412 -5.63 -20.20 21.25
N THR A 413 -5.44 -20.47 19.95
CA THR A 413 -6.41 -21.27 19.18
C THR A 413 -6.52 -22.70 19.70
N LEU A 414 -5.43 -23.34 20.14
CA LEU A 414 -5.50 -24.68 20.74
C LEU A 414 -6.32 -24.71 22.03
N VAL A 415 -6.23 -23.67 22.85
CA VAL A 415 -7.08 -23.50 24.03
C VAL A 415 -8.56 -23.42 23.61
N ASP A 416 -8.90 -22.58 22.62
CA ASP A 416 -10.29 -22.48 22.13
C ASP A 416 -10.76 -23.81 21.50
N ASP A 417 -9.97 -24.43 20.61
CA ASP A 417 -10.26 -25.70 19.94
C ASP A 417 -10.58 -26.82 20.95
N SER A 418 -9.92 -26.83 22.11
CA SER A 418 -10.14 -27.83 23.17
C SER A 418 -11.58 -27.88 23.68
N ARG A 419 -12.36 -26.81 23.51
CA ARG A 419 -13.75 -26.73 23.96
C ARG A 419 -14.70 -27.60 23.16
N TYR A 420 -14.47 -27.79 21.86
CA TYR A 420 -15.38 -28.59 21.03
C TYR A 420 -15.35 -30.07 21.43
N VAL A 421 -14.18 -30.56 21.80
CA VAL A 421 -14.02 -31.93 22.33
C VAL A 421 -14.66 -32.05 23.71
N ARG A 422 -14.47 -31.06 24.58
CA ARG A 422 -15.14 -30.97 25.89
C ARG A 422 -16.66 -30.97 25.74
N GLU A 423 -17.19 -30.17 24.85
CA GLU A 423 -18.61 -30.04 24.54
C GLU A 423 -19.18 -31.35 24.01
N ALA A 424 -18.50 -32.05 23.09
CA ALA A 424 -18.95 -33.35 22.60
C ALA A 424 -19.04 -34.41 23.72
N VAL A 425 -18.07 -34.45 24.63
CA VAL A 425 -18.09 -35.33 25.80
C VAL A 425 -19.20 -34.92 26.80
N LEU A 426 -19.41 -33.62 27.03
CA LEU A 426 -20.52 -33.11 27.84
C LEU A 426 -21.89 -33.42 27.23
N SER A 427 -22.04 -33.33 25.91
CA SER A 427 -23.25 -33.72 25.19
C SER A 427 -23.55 -35.21 25.36
N ARG A 428 -22.52 -36.08 25.31
CA ARG A 428 -22.69 -37.51 25.65
C ARG A 428 -23.18 -37.70 27.09
N MET A 429 -22.56 -37.01 28.05
CA MET A 429 -22.95 -37.13 29.46
C MET A 429 -24.36 -36.58 29.72
N THR A 430 -24.77 -35.55 29.00
CA THR A 430 -26.13 -34.98 29.05
C THR A 430 -27.13 -35.97 28.47
N GLN A 431 -26.87 -36.53 27.29
CA GLN A 431 -27.68 -37.59 26.69
C GLN A 431 -27.86 -38.78 27.62
N ALA A 432 -26.79 -39.20 28.31
CA ALA A 432 -26.84 -40.31 29.24
C ALA A 432 -27.62 -39.99 30.53
N SER A 433 -27.68 -38.71 30.94
CA SER A 433 -28.42 -38.26 32.12
C SER A 433 -29.93 -38.14 31.87
N HIS A 434 -30.32 -37.86 30.62
CA HIS A 434 -31.71 -37.63 30.18
C HIS A 434 -32.27 -38.78 29.35
N GLN A 435 -32.01 -40.03 29.73
CA GLN A 435 -32.53 -41.19 29.00
C GLN A 435 -34.05 -41.17 28.91
N GLY A 436 -34.58 -41.13 27.67
CA GLY A 436 -36.01 -41.07 27.39
C GLY A 436 -36.64 -39.68 27.57
N GLY A 437 -35.82 -38.65 27.85
CA GLY A 437 -36.22 -37.25 27.91
C GLY A 437 -35.86 -36.47 26.64
N ALA A 438 -36.50 -35.32 26.44
CA ALA A 438 -36.28 -34.45 25.30
C ALA A 438 -34.82 -33.94 25.21
N LEU A 439 -34.18 -33.61 26.34
CA LEU A 439 -32.77 -33.22 26.38
C LEU A 439 -31.82 -34.38 26.06
N GLY A 440 -32.32 -35.62 26.04
CA GLY A 440 -31.57 -36.81 25.64
C GLY A 440 -31.55 -37.09 24.13
N ASN A 441 -32.42 -36.47 23.35
CA ASN A 441 -32.61 -36.82 21.93
C ASN A 441 -31.58 -36.19 20.97
N GLY A 442 -30.80 -35.18 21.41
CA GLY A 442 -29.81 -34.45 20.59
C GLY A 442 -28.34 -34.79 20.86
N GLY A 443 -28.08 -35.93 21.51
CA GLY A 443 -26.72 -36.38 21.80
C GLY A 443 -26.02 -37.10 20.64
N PRO A 444 -24.76 -37.52 20.83
CA PRO A 444 -24.03 -38.29 19.83
C PRO A 444 -24.74 -39.58 19.43
N GLN A 445 -24.40 -40.11 18.25
CA GLN A 445 -24.94 -41.38 17.77
C GLN A 445 -24.42 -42.52 18.64
N THR A 446 -25.31 -43.31 19.24
CA THR A 446 -24.95 -44.40 20.17
C THR A 446 -25.25 -45.79 19.61
N ALA A 447 -24.39 -46.76 19.91
CA ALA A 447 -24.66 -48.20 19.74
C ALA A 447 -24.52 -48.92 21.09
N SER A 448 -25.45 -49.80 21.45
CA SER A 448 -25.42 -50.55 22.71
C SER A 448 -25.42 -52.07 22.51
N TYR A 449 -24.86 -52.79 23.49
CA TYR A 449 -24.67 -54.25 23.46
C TYR A 449 -25.99 -55.05 23.51
N ASP A 450 -27.13 -54.42 23.84
CA ASP A 450 -28.45 -55.06 23.89
C ASP A 450 -29.24 -54.93 22.58
N SER A 451 -28.61 -54.39 21.53
CA SER A 451 -29.21 -54.40 20.19
C SER A 451 -29.01 -55.76 19.52
N GLN A 452 -30.07 -56.34 18.95
CA GLN A 452 -30.01 -57.57 18.13
C GLN A 452 -29.04 -57.49 16.92
N ALA A 453 -28.37 -56.36 16.70
CA ALA A 453 -27.40 -56.13 15.63
C ALA A 453 -25.97 -56.62 15.97
N MET A 454 -25.65 -56.86 17.25
CA MET A 454 -24.29 -57.23 17.70
C MET A 454 -24.15 -58.71 18.15
N MET A 455 -25.21 -59.53 17.99
CA MET A 455 -25.17 -60.97 18.29
C MET A 455 -24.49 -61.73 17.15
N LEU A 456 -23.22 -62.12 17.32
CA LEU A 456 -22.55 -63.04 16.40
C LEU A 456 -23.19 -64.45 16.53
N GLY A 457 -24.00 -64.85 15.54
CA GLY A 457 -24.52 -66.22 15.42
C GLY A 457 -26.03 -66.44 15.60
N GLY A 458 -26.87 -65.40 15.62
CA GLY A 458 -28.33 -65.56 15.67
C GLY A 458 -28.94 -65.93 14.32
N ALA A 459 -29.19 -67.22 14.07
CA ALA A 459 -30.03 -67.66 12.95
C ALA A 459 -31.51 -67.39 13.26
N GLY A 460 -32.09 -66.35 12.65
CA GLY A 460 -33.52 -66.03 12.79
C GLY A 460 -33.95 -64.96 11.76
N MET A 461 -35.09 -65.19 11.12
CA MET A 461 -35.65 -64.47 9.96
C MET A 461 -35.70 -62.94 10.08
N TYR A 462 -35.50 -62.28 8.94
CA TYR A 462 -35.80 -60.87 8.71
C TYR A 462 -37.33 -60.65 8.64
N GLU A 463 -37.92 -60.18 9.72
CA GLU A 463 -39.18 -59.41 9.70
C GLU A 463 -38.92 -58.05 10.35
N GLY A 464 -39.51 -57.02 9.77
CA GLY A 464 -39.12 -55.61 9.92
C GLY A 464 -38.79 -55.18 11.34
N LYS A 465 -37.58 -54.63 11.52
CA LYS A 465 -37.19 -53.99 12.77
C LYS A 465 -37.85 -52.61 12.86
N SER A 466 -38.79 -52.51 13.79
CA SER A 466 -39.07 -51.25 14.48
C SER A 466 -37.78 -50.81 15.18
N LEU A 467 -37.36 -49.55 15.03
CA LEU A 467 -36.38 -48.92 15.93
C LEU A 467 -37.00 -48.56 17.29
N VAL A 468 -38.27 -48.94 17.49
CA VAL A 468 -39.01 -48.80 18.74
C VAL A 468 -39.62 -50.15 19.07
N ASP A 469 -38.84 -51.04 19.64
CA ASP A 469 -39.38 -52.04 20.57
C ASP A 469 -38.37 -52.18 21.71
N ASP A 470 -38.84 -51.77 22.89
CA ASP A 470 -38.17 -51.66 24.17
C ASP A 470 -36.86 -50.85 24.18
N VAL A 471 -36.95 -49.62 24.70
CA VAL A 471 -35.84 -48.95 25.36
C VAL A 471 -35.12 -50.00 26.21
N PRO A 472 -33.85 -50.38 25.94
CA PRO A 472 -33.13 -51.19 26.89
C PRO A 472 -33.07 -50.35 28.16
N GLN A 473 -33.84 -50.75 29.18
CA GLN A 473 -33.65 -50.25 30.52
C GLN A 473 -32.15 -50.36 30.79
N SER A 474 -31.46 -49.22 30.91
CA SER A 474 -30.08 -49.23 31.34
C SER A 474 -29.12 -50.03 30.43
N SER A 475 -28.77 -49.56 29.22
CA SER A 475 -27.68 -50.19 28.45
C SER A 475 -26.36 -50.16 29.26
N PRO A 476 -25.83 -51.31 29.72
CA PRO A 476 -24.68 -51.36 30.63
C PRO A 476 -23.38 -50.91 29.95
N LEU A 477 -23.32 -50.95 28.62
CA LEU A 477 -22.22 -50.43 27.80
C LEU A 477 -22.78 -49.75 26.55
N ALA A 478 -22.32 -48.54 26.27
CA ALA A 478 -22.66 -47.76 25.09
C ALA A 478 -21.39 -47.28 24.38
N PHE A 479 -21.37 -47.38 23.05
CA PHE A 479 -20.39 -46.77 22.16
C PHE A 479 -21.03 -45.54 21.53
N TRP A 480 -20.26 -44.48 21.29
CA TRP A 480 -20.78 -43.27 20.68
C TRP A 480 -19.76 -42.60 19.75
N THR A 481 -20.25 -41.82 18.80
CA THR A 481 -19.41 -41.01 17.91
C THR A 481 -20.06 -39.67 17.57
N GLN A 482 -19.23 -38.64 17.42
CA GLN A 482 -19.65 -37.29 17.06
C GLN A 482 -18.62 -36.65 16.13
N GLY A 483 -19.08 -36.14 14.99
CA GLY A 483 -18.32 -35.20 14.17
C GLY A 483 -18.64 -33.76 14.57
N TYR A 484 -17.66 -32.88 14.47
CA TYR A 484 -17.84 -31.44 14.69
C TYR A 484 -17.00 -30.64 13.70
N GLY A 485 -17.44 -29.41 13.42
CA GLY A 485 -16.71 -28.45 12.61
C GLY A 485 -17.07 -27.05 13.04
N ALA A 486 -16.12 -26.13 12.90
CA ALA A 486 -16.29 -24.75 13.32
C ALA A 486 -15.39 -23.82 12.52
N TRP A 487 -15.87 -22.61 12.30
CA TRP A 487 -15.10 -21.49 11.77
C TRP A 487 -15.20 -20.33 12.75
N GLY A 488 -14.18 -19.48 12.82
CA GLY A 488 -14.17 -18.35 13.73
C GLY A 488 -13.12 -17.30 13.37
N THR A 489 -13.36 -16.08 13.86
CA THR A 489 -12.44 -14.95 13.74
C THR A 489 -12.11 -14.47 15.15
N PHE A 490 -10.82 -14.35 15.45
CA PHE A 490 -10.28 -13.75 16.66
C PHE A 490 -9.86 -12.32 16.33
N ASP A 491 -10.58 -11.33 16.83
CA ASP A 491 -10.36 -9.93 16.50
C ASP A 491 -9.04 -9.41 17.09
N GLY A 492 -8.22 -8.76 16.25
CA GLY A 492 -6.98 -8.13 16.69
C GLY A 492 -7.22 -6.94 17.62
N ASP A 493 -6.28 -6.70 18.54
CA ASP A 493 -6.34 -5.66 19.58
C ASP A 493 -5.52 -4.39 19.22
N GLY A 494 -5.01 -4.34 17.98
CA GLY A 494 -4.09 -3.31 17.50
C GLY A 494 -2.63 -3.58 17.84
N ASN A 495 -2.33 -4.57 18.69
CA ASN A 495 -0.99 -5.11 18.92
C ASN A 495 -0.75 -6.36 18.07
N ALA A 496 -1.63 -7.36 18.20
CA ALA A 496 -1.68 -8.56 17.37
C ALA A 496 -2.74 -8.41 16.26
N ALA A 497 -2.47 -8.98 15.09
CA ALA A 497 -3.39 -8.95 13.95
C ALA A 497 -4.50 -10.00 14.06
N THR A 498 -5.70 -9.69 13.56
CA THR A 498 -6.84 -10.62 13.44
C THR A 498 -6.42 -11.98 12.88
N ALA A 499 -6.94 -13.05 13.49
CA ALA A 499 -6.72 -14.43 13.05
C ALA A 499 -8.04 -15.11 12.70
N ASP A 500 -8.08 -15.78 11.55
CA ASP A 500 -9.21 -16.61 11.13
C ASP A 500 -8.85 -18.09 11.31
N ARG A 501 -9.83 -18.90 11.75
CA ARG A 501 -9.63 -20.32 12.05
C ARG A 501 -10.75 -21.19 11.49
N ASP A 502 -10.37 -22.25 10.79
CA ASP A 502 -11.24 -23.35 10.37
C ASP A 502 -10.85 -24.65 11.10
N LEU A 503 -11.82 -25.35 11.69
CA LEU A 503 -11.65 -26.58 12.45
C LEU A 503 -12.60 -27.66 11.94
N GLY A 504 -12.10 -28.88 11.81
CA GLY A 504 -12.91 -30.07 11.63
C GLY A 504 -12.36 -31.23 12.45
N GLY A 505 -13.25 -32.07 12.98
CA GLY A 505 -12.82 -33.21 13.77
C GLY A 505 -13.92 -34.20 14.06
N PHE A 506 -13.53 -35.28 14.72
CA PHE A 506 -14.46 -36.25 15.28
C PHE A 506 -13.92 -36.79 16.60
N ILE A 507 -14.84 -37.23 17.44
CA ILE A 507 -14.54 -37.95 18.68
C ILE A 507 -15.45 -39.16 18.78
N SER A 508 -14.91 -40.26 19.28
CA SER A 508 -15.62 -41.51 19.53
C SER A 508 -15.27 -41.99 20.93
N GLY A 509 -16.20 -42.68 21.57
CA GLY A 509 -16.00 -43.14 22.93
C GLY A 509 -16.88 -44.31 23.31
N MET A 510 -16.66 -44.78 24.53
CA MET A 510 -17.50 -45.77 25.18
C MET A 510 -17.69 -45.43 26.65
N ASP A 511 -18.88 -45.67 27.19
CA ASP A 511 -19.19 -45.57 28.61
C ASP A 511 -20.00 -46.75 29.11
N ALA A 512 -19.74 -47.13 30.34
CA ALA A 512 -20.44 -48.19 31.03
C ALA A 512 -21.21 -47.65 32.24
N ASP A 513 -22.40 -48.20 32.47
CA ASP A 513 -23.10 -48.02 33.75
C ASP A 513 -22.43 -48.88 34.81
N VAL A 514 -21.92 -48.24 35.86
CA VAL A 514 -21.20 -48.92 36.96
C VAL A 514 -22.10 -49.21 38.17
N GLY A 515 -23.41 -49.10 37.99
CA GLY A 515 -24.42 -49.54 38.95
C GLY A 515 -24.89 -48.45 39.93
N GLN A 516 -25.82 -48.83 40.81
CA GLN A 516 -26.29 -47.98 41.92
C GLN A 516 -25.27 -47.99 43.06
N ALA A 517 -24.68 -46.83 43.34
CA ALA A 517 -24.04 -46.56 44.64
C ALA A 517 -25.06 -45.92 45.59
N PHE A 518 -24.72 -45.76 46.88
CA PHE A 518 -25.56 -45.07 47.88
C PHE A 518 -26.01 -43.64 47.47
N TRP A 519 -25.39 -43.06 46.43
CA TRP A 519 -25.58 -41.69 45.97
C TRP A 519 -26.34 -41.55 44.63
N GLY A 520 -26.59 -42.64 43.89
CA GLY A 520 -27.24 -42.61 42.56
C GLY A 520 -26.61 -43.58 41.54
N ARG A 521 -27.08 -43.52 40.28
CA ARG A 521 -26.50 -44.25 39.13
C ARG A 521 -25.38 -43.42 38.51
N TRP A 522 -24.28 -44.09 38.16
CA TRP A 522 -23.08 -43.47 37.60
C TRP A 522 -22.64 -44.17 36.33
N ARG A 523 -22.11 -43.39 35.38
CA ARG A 523 -21.46 -43.87 34.16
C ARG A 523 -20.03 -43.38 34.10
N VAL A 524 -19.13 -44.27 33.71
CA VAL A 524 -17.71 -43.96 33.48
C VAL A 524 -17.38 -44.33 32.05
N GLY A 525 -16.64 -43.47 31.36
CA GLY A 525 -16.27 -43.70 29.97
C GLY A 525 -14.91 -43.14 29.59
N VAL A 526 -14.49 -43.55 28.40
CA VAL A 526 -13.29 -43.09 27.72
C VAL A 526 -13.66 -42.60 26.33
N ALA A 527 -12.91 -41.62 25.82
CA ALA A 527 -13.12 -41.06 24.49
C ALA A 527 -11.77 -40.75 23.82
N THR A 528 -11.75 -40.86 22.50
CA THR A 528 -10.59 -40.55 21.66
C THR A 528 -11.05 -40.01 20.31
N GLY A 529 -10.22 -39.20 19.67
CA GLY A 529 -10.59 -38.54 18.43
C GLY A 529 -9.42 -37.84 17.75
N ALA A 530 -9.71 -37.21 16.63
CA ALA A 530 -8.76 -36.37 15.91
C ALA A 530 -9.42 -35.09 15.43
N SER A 531 -8.65 -34.00 15.40
CA SER A 531 -9.05 -32.73 14.84
C SER A 531 -7.96 -32.10 13.99
N PHE A 532 -8.39 -31.27 13.06
CA PHE A 532 -7.57 -30.60 12.05
C PHE A 532 -7.96 -29.14 12.02
N SER A 533 -6.99 -28.25 12.20
CA SER A 533 -7.20 -26.81 12.28
C SER A 533 -6.30 -26.08 11.29
N ASN A 534 -6.84 -25.06 10.62
CA ASN A 534 -6.07 -24.12 9.81
C ASN A 534 -6.27 -22.71 10.38
N VAL A 535 -5.16 -22.02 10.62
CA VAL A 535 -5.15 -20.65 11.16
C VAL A 535 -4.46 -19.73 10.17
N SER A 536 -5.09 -18.60 9.84
CA SER A 536 -4.51 -17.55 8.97
C SER A 536 -4.50 -16.19 9.65
N VAL A 537 -3.37 -15.49 9.54
CA VAL A 537 -3.17 -14.11 10.02
C VAL A 537 -2.70 -13.25 8.84
N ASP A 538 -3.67 -12.78 8.04
CA ASP A 538 -3.42 -12.18 6.73
C ASP A 538 -2.57 -10.91 6.80
N GLN A 539 -2.80 -10.05 7.80
CA GLN A 539 -2.02 -8.81 7.98
C GLN A 539 -0.54 -9.05 8.34
N ARG A 540 -0.16 -10.30 8.65
CA ARG A 540 1.21 -10.71 8.95
C ARG A 540 1.78 -11.70 7.94
N TYR A 541 1.02 -12.02 6.88
CA TYR A 541 1.39 -13.04 5.90
C TYR A 541 1.83 -14.35 6.55
N SER A 542 1.08 -14.79 7.56
CA SER A 542 1.41 -15.98 8.35
C SER A 542 0.21 -16.89 8.53
N GLY A 543 0.48 -18.17 8.78
CA GLY A 543 -0.55 -19.15 9.09
C GLY A 543 0.03 -20.44 9.66
N ALA A 544 -0.86 -21.31 10.09
CA ALA A 544 -0.53 -22.58 10.72
C ALA A 544 -1.51 -23.68 10.32
N ASN A 545 -1.03 -24.92 10.29
CA ASN A 545 -1.85 -26.11 10.24
C ASN A 545 -1.58 -26.95 11.48
N THR A 546 -2.64 -27.46 12.08
CA THR A 546 -2.54 -28.26 13.30
C THR A 546 -3.30 -29.56 13.14
N LYS A 547 -2.67 -30.67 13.55
CA LYS A 547 -3.29 -31.99 13.66
C LYS A 547 -3.24 -32.43 15.11
N THR A 548 -4.39 -32.66 15.71
CA THR A 548 -4.48 -32.95 17.14
C THR A 548 -5.18 -34.28 17.38
N TYR A 549 -4.56 -35.14 18.20
CA TYR A 549 -5.13 -36.41 18.64
C TYR A 549 -5.54 -36.31 20.10
N HIS A 550 -6.76 -36.74 20.41
CA HIS A 550 -7.38 -36.59 21.73
C HIS A 550 -7.51 -37.92 22.45
N LEU A 551 -7.34 -37.91 23.77
CA LEU A 551 -7.65 -39.02 24.67
C LEU A 551 -8.19 -38.47 25.98
N GLY A 552 -9.28 -39.04 26.48
CA GLY A 552 -9.83 -38.62 27.76
C GLY A 552 -10.69 -39.65 28.45
N GLY A 553 -10.92 -39.39 29.74
CA GLY A 553 -11.84 -40.12 30.59
C GLY A 553 -12.89 -39.18 31.15
N TYR A 554 -14.11 -39.67 31.33
CA TYR A 554 -15.22 -38.88 31.85
C TYR A 554 -16.13 -39.72 32.74
N VAL A 555 -16.88 -39.03 33.58
CA VAL A 555 -17.80 -39.61 34.55
C VAL A 555 -19.04 -38.73 34.69
N ASN A 556 -20.21 -39.34 34.74
CA ASN A 556 -21.47 -38.64 35.04
C ASN A 556 -22.34 -39.45 36.00
N GLY A 557 -23.13 -38.75 36.81
CA GLY A 557 -24.08 -39.38 37.73
C GLY A 557 -25.01 -38.36 38.38
N GLY A 558 -26.08 -38.85 38.99
CA GLY A 558 -27.05 -38.00 39.70
C GLY A 558 -26.89 -38.08 41.22
N VAL A 559 -26.92 -36.95 41.93
CA VAL A 559 -26.88 -36.86 43.40
C VAL A 559 -27.92 -35.85 43.89
N SER A 560 -28.86 -36.28 44.73
CA SER A 560 -29.89 -35.42 45.36
C SER A 560 -30.64 -34.49 44.38
N GLY A 561 -30.93 -34.96 43.17
CA GLY A 561 -31.63 -34.21 42.12
C GLY A 561 -30.73 -33.34 41.23
N PHE A 562 -29.42 -33.28 41.48
CA PHE A 562 -28.45 -32.65 40.59
C PHE A 562 -27.78 -33.69 39.70
N ALA A 563 -27.52 -33.33 38.45
CA ALA A 563 -26.62 -34.06 37.56
C ALA A 563 -25.20 -33.52 37.74
N LEU A 564 -24.25 -34.42 37.99
CA LEU A 564 -22.82 -34.13 38.09
C LEU A 564 -22.13 -34.75 36.89
N ARG A 565 -21.31 -33.96 36.21
CA ARG A 565 -20.55 -34.36 35.02
C ARG A 565 -19.11 -33.88 35.18
N GLY A 566 -18.14 -34.67 34.74
CA GLY A 566 -16.76 -34.24 34.77
C GLY A 566 -15.85 -35.15 33.98
N GLY A 567 -14.67 -34.64 33.65
CA GLY A 567 -13.70 -35.39 32.86
C GLY A 567 -12.35 -34.70 32.75
N GLY A 568 -11.43 -35.44 32.17
CA GLY A 568 -10.10 -34.97 31.80
C GLY A 568 -9.78 -35.39 30.38
N LEU A 569 -9.16 -34.49 29.63
CA LEU A 569 -8.72 -34.67 28.25
C LEU A 569 -7.24 -34.33 28.14
N TRP A 570 -6.50 -35.14 27.40
CA TRP A 570 -5.14 -34.87 26.96
C TRP A 570 -5.11 -34.92 25.44
N ALA A 571 -4.40 -33.99 24.83
CA ALA A 571 -4.25 -33.95 23.38
C ALA A 571 -2.81 -33.72 22.97
N TRP A 572 -2.39 -34.40 21.91
CA TRP A 572 -1.08 -34.21 21.27
C TRP A 572 -1.29 -33.55 19.92
N SER A 573 -0.61 -32.43 19.68
CA SER A 573 -0.76 -31.62 18.47
C SER A 573 0.55 -31.55 17.69
N GLU A 574 0.51 -31.89 16.41
CA GLU A 574 1.57 -31.57 15.44
C GLU A 574 1.23 -30.21 14.80
N ILE A 575 2.18 -29.25 14.84
CA ILE A 575 1.98 -27.88 14.37
C ILE A 575 3.01 -27.55 13.27
N GLU A 576 2.50 -27.15 12.11
CA GLU A 576 3.30 -26.59 11.02
C GLU A 576 2.96 -25.11 10.84
N THR A 577 3.93 -24.22 11.01
CA THR A 577 3.76 -22.78 10.82
C THR A 577 4.53 -22.28 9.61
N SER A 578 4.00 -21.26 8.95
CA SER A 578 4.75 -20.51 7.94
C SER A 578 4.41 -19.03 7.97
N ARG A 579 5.43 -18.18 7.82
CA ARG A 579 5.27 -16.72 7.73
C ARG A 579 6.20 -16.10 6.69
N ALA A 580 5.77 -15.02 6.07
CA ALA A 580 6.61 -14.19 5.21
C ALA A 580 7.00 -12.91 5.94
N VAL A 581 8.30 -12.68 6.09
CA VAL A 581 8.85 -11.46 6.66
C VAL A 581 9.07 -10.46 5.53
N LEU A 582 8.14 -9.52 5.38
CA LEU A 582 8.13 -8.56 4.28
C LEU A 582 8.04 -7.12 4.80
N PHE A 583 9.08 -6.35 4.50
CA PHE A 583 9.11 -4.89 4.67
C PHE A 583 10.02 -4.28 3.59
N PRO A 584 10.06 -2.96 3.37
CA PRO A 584 10.77 -2.37 2.23
C PRO A 584 12.22 -2.87 2.12
N ASN A 585 12.57 -3.45 0.96
CA ASN A 585 13.88 -4.02 0.63
C ASN A 585 14.32 -5.25 1.45
N PHE A 586 13.39 -5.92 2.13
CA PHE A 586 13.65 -7.17 2.84
C PHE A 586 12.54 -8.18 2.58
N PHE A 587 12.92 -9.40 2.22
CA PHE A 587 11.99 -10.52 2.07
C PHE A 587 12.64 -11.82 2.49
N GLU A 588 12.02 -12.51 3.44
CA GLU A 588 12.35 -13.88 3.81
C GLU A 588 11.08 -14.67 4.08
N ARG A 589 11.15 -15.99 3.92
CA ARG A 589 10.10 -16.92 4.34
C ARG A 589 10.63 -17.78 5.47
N GLN A 590 9.84 -17.93 6.53
CA GLN A 590 10.14 -18.74 7.69
C GLN A 590 9.11 -19.85 7.84
N LYS A 591 9.58 -21.01 8.29
CA LYS A 591 8.76 -22.17 8.63
C LYS A 591 9.25 -22.81 9.93
N ALA A 592 8.35 -23.31 10.75
CA ALA A 592 8.69 -24.15 11.89
C ALA A 592 7.71 -25.32 11.99
N ASP A 593 8.25 -26.47 12.40
CA ASP A 593 7.53 -27.69 12.71
C ASP A 593 7.81 -28.01 14.19
N TYR A 594 6.77 -28.18 14.98
CA TYR A 594 6.87 -28.46 16.42
C TYR A 594 5.61 -29.12 16.97
N ASP A 595 5.73 -29.69 18.16
CA ASP A 595 4.62 -30.36 18.83
C ASP A 595 4.10 -29.49 20.00
N ALA A 596 2.84 -29.71 20.39
CA ALA A 596 2.26 -29.14 21.60
C ALA A 596 1.34 -30.14 22.30
N ASP A 597 1.34 -30.11 23.62
CA ASP A 597 0.44 -30.89 24.47
C ASP A 597 -0.67 -29.99 25.02
N THR A 598 -1.90 -30.47 25.04
CA THR A 598 -3.04 -29.75 25.64
C THR A 598 -3.70 -30.62 26.69
N GLY A 599 -3.56 -30.22 27.95
CA GLY A 599 -4.22 -30.84 29.10
C GLY A 599 -5.46 -30.05 29.49
N GLN A 600 -6.53 -30.75 29.82
CA GLN A 600 -7.77 -30.11 30.28
C GLN A 600 -8.48 -30.93 31.35
N LEU A 601 -8.98 -30.23 32.37
CA LEU A 601 -9.89 -30.75 33.39
C LEU A 601 -11.18 -29.92 33.41
N PHE A 602 -12.32 -30.59 33.52
CA PHE A 602 -13.61 -29.90 33.52
C PHE A 602 -14.65 -30.61 34.39
N GLY A 603 -15.62 -29.82 34.87
CA GLY A 603 -16.76 -30.29 35.65
C GLY A 603 -17.99 -29.42 35.43
N GLU A 604 -19.17 -30.01 35.54
CA GLU A 604 -20.46 -29.35 35.43
C GLU A 604 -21.42 -29.90 36.50
N ILE A 605 -22.14 -28.98 37.14
CA ILE A 605 -23.30 -29.27 37.97
C ILE A 605 -24.54 -28.73 37.28
N ALA A 606 -25.58 -29.55 37.19
CA ALA A 606 -26.82 -29.19 36.51
C ALA A 606 -28.06 -29.64 37.31
N TYR A 607 -29.19 -28.96 37.12
CA TYR A 607 -30.45 -29.27 37.80
C TYR A 607 -31.56 -29.63 36.80
N PRO A 608 -31.73 -30.91 36.45
CA PRO A 608 -32.81 -31.37 35.59
C PRO A 608 -34.19 -31.05 36.17
N THR A 609 -35.04 -30.35 35.42
CA THR A 609 -36.42 -30.05 35.79
C THR A 609 -37.32 -29.97 34.57
N GLN A 610 -38.64 -29.88 34.77
CA GLN A 610 -39.61 -29.80 33.67
C GLN A 610 -40.70 -28.78 33.98
N MET A 611 -41.08 -27.98 32.98
CA MET A 611 -42.15 -26.99 33.07
C MET A 611 -43.02 -27.03 31.80
N ALA A 612 -44.33 -27.26 31.95
CA ALA A 612 -45.30 -27.30 30.83
C ALA A 612 -44.89 -28.24 29.66
N GLY A 613 -44.27 -29.37 30.00
CA GLY A 613 -43.78 -30.35 29.03
C GLY A 613 -42.50 -29.94 28.29
N VAL A 614 -41.84 -28.86 28.71
CA VAL A 614 -40.48 -28.48 28.28
C VAL A 614 -39.53 -28.95 29.36
N GLU A 615 -38.52 -29.73 28.99
CA GLU A 615 -37.40 -30.05 29.87
C GLU A 615 -36.45 -28.86 29.95
N LEU A 616 -36.04 -28.53 31.17
CA LEU A 616 -35.16 -27.42 31.47
C LEU A 616 -33.99 -27.93 32.31
N GLU A 617 -32.79 -27.47 32.02
CA GLU A 617 -31.61 -27.80 32.80
C GLU A 617 -30.71 -26.56 32.94
N PRO A 618 -30.87 -25.79 34.04
CA PRO A 618 -29.87 -24.83 34.47
C PRO A 618 -28.57 -25.55 34.83
N PHE A 619 -27.43 -25.01 34.41
CA PHE A 619 -26.12 -25.60 34.68
C PHE A 619 -25.06 -24.55 34.99
N ALA A 620 -24.03 -24.98 35.74
CA ALA A 620 -22.82 -24.24 35.99
C ALA A 620 -21.61 -25.16 35.78
N GLY A 621 -20.62 -24.70 35.02
CA GLY A 621 -19.42 -25.44 34.66
C GLY A 621 -18.13 -24.68 34.98
N LEU A 622 -17.06 -25.44 35.17
CA LEU A 622 -15.69 -24.97 35.32
C LEU A 622 -14.77 -25.83 34.45
N ALA A 623 -13.83 -25.22 33.75
CA ALA A 623 -12.76 -25.90 33.06
C ALA A 623 -11.43 -25.18 33.27
N TYR A 624 -10.33 -25.94 33.26
CA TYR A 624 -8.97 -25.43 33.26
C TYR A 624 -8.22 -26.12 32.11
N VAL A 625 -7.58 -25.31 31.26
CA VAL A 625 -6.89 -25.75 30.05
C VAL A 625 -5.45 -25.25 30.12
N SER A 626 -4.50 -26.14 29.88
CA SER A 626 -3.07 -25.83 29.83
C SER A 626 -2.52 -26.33 28.50
N VAL A 627 -1.88 -25.44 27.75
CA VAL A 627 -1.18 -25.76 26.50
C VAL A 627 0.32 -25.60 26.73
N GLU A 628 1.07 -26.66 26.51
CA GLU A 628 2.54 -26.64 26.53
C GLU A 628 3.05 -26.76 25.09
N SER A 629 3.58 -25.67 24.53
CA SER A 629 4.22 -25.68 23.21
C SER A 629 5.66 -26.13 23.34
N GLY A 630 6.05 -27.11 22.53
CA GLY A 630 7.43 -27.56 22.41
C GLY A 630 8.36 -26.48 21.84
N GLY A 631 9.65 -26.63 22.11
CA GLY A 631 10.69 -25.76 21.56
C GLY A 631 10.89 -25.95 20.05
N PHE A 632 11.19 -24.86 19.35
CA PHE A 632 11.43 -24.89 17.91
C PHE A 632 12.51 -23.92 17.46
N ARG A 633 12.97 -24.10 16.23
CA ARG A 633 13.80 -23.14 15.50
C ARG A 633 13.26 -23.04 14.08
N GLU A 634 12.85 -21.85 13.69
CA GLU A 634 12.44 -21.56 12.33
C GLU A 634 13.58 -21.82 11.34
N LYS A 635 13.19 -22.23 10.13
CA LYS A 635 14.05 -22.52 8.99
C LYS A 635 13.55 -21.76 7.78
N GLY A 636 14.44 -21.47 6.83
CA GLY A 636 14.13 -20.73 5.60
C GLY A 636 15.15 -19.62 5.37
N GLY A 637 14.73 -18.38 5.53
CA GLY A 637 15.60 -17.21 5.38
C GLY A 637 16.65 -17.08 6.50
N PRO A 638 17.90 -16.68 6.21
CA PRO A 638 19.00 -16.71 7.16
C PRO A 638 18.97 -15.62 8.25
N GLN A 639 18.24 -14.51 8.06
CA GLN A 639 18.36 -13.34 8.94
C GLN A 639 17.25 -13.24 9.99
N ALA A 640 16.00 -13.60 9.62
CA ALA A 640 14.81 -13.33 10.42
C ALA A 640 14.24 -14.56 11.17
N SER A 641 14.91 -15.71 11.13
CA SER A 641 14.46 -16.91 11.84
C SER A 641 14.40 -16.67 13.35
N LEU A 642 13.36 -17.19 13.99
CA LEU A 642 13.15 -17.19 15.43
C LEU A 642 13.36 -18.60 16.02
N LYS A 643 13.56 -18.66 17.32
CA LYS A 643 13.63 -19.91 18.09
C LYS A 643 13.05 -19.71 19.49
N THR A 644 12.63 -20.80 20.11
CA THR A 644 12.24 -20.86 21.52
C THR A 644 12.57 -22.23 22.10
N SER A 645 12.70 -22.32 23.43
CA SER A 645 12.77 -23.59 24.16
C SER A 645 11.40 -24.21 24.43
N GLY A 646 10.32 -23.46 24.19
CA GLY A 646 8.95 -23.81 24.55
C GLY A 646 8.32 -22.71 25.40
N PHE A 647 7.00 -22.71 25.49
CA PHE A 647 6.20 -21.79 26.30
C PHE A 647 4.86 -22.42 26.65
N ASP A 648 4.28 -21.99 27.76
CA ASP A 648 3.02 -22.45 28.31
C ASP A 648 1.92 -21.38 28.19
N LEU A 649 0.67 -21.84 28.18
CA LEU A 649 -0.53 -21.00 28.21
C LEU A 649 -1.61 -21.67 29.06
N ASP A 650 -2.03 -20.99 30.13
CA ASP A 650 -3.03 -21.49 31.08
C ASP A 650 -4.30 -20.63 31.09
N VAL A 651 -5.45 -21.25 30.83
CA VAL A 651 -6.74 -20.55 30.76
C VAL A 651 -7.81 -21.29 31.55
N GLY A 652 -8.46 -20.54 32.44
CA GLY A 652 -9.63 -20.99 33.16
C GLY A 652 -10.92 -20.53 32.49
N TYR A 653 -11.95 -21.37 32.52
CA TYR A 653 -13.29 -21.05 32.02
C TYR A 653 -14.34 -21.32 33.07
N THR A 654 -15.24 -20.36 33.28
CA THR A 654 -16.51 -20.59 33.98
C THR A 654 -17.68 -20.44 33.03
N THR A 655 -18.69 -21.30 33.15
CA THR A 655 -19.87 -21.27 32.30
C THR A 655 -21.12 -21.33 33.15
N VAL A 656 -22.11 -20.47 32.88
CA VAL A 656 -23.43 -20.55 33.50
C VAL A 656 -24.49 -20.44 32.42
N GLY A 657 -25.44 -21.36 32.40
CA GLY A 657 -26.43 -21.39 31.33
C GLY A 657 -27.69 -22.18 31.65
N LEU A 658 -28.56 -22.24 30.63
CA LEU A 658 -29.82 -22.98 30.64
C LEU A 658 -29.96 -23.74 29.33
N ARG A 659 -30.26 -25.03 29.43
CA ARG A 659 -30.68 -25.88 28.31
C ARG A 659 -32.18 -26.11 28.36
N ALA A 660 -32.82 -26.16 27.20
CA ALA A 660 -34.23 -26.45 27.08
C ALA A 660 -34.52 -27.34 25.86
N ALA A 661 -35.38 -28.34 26.02
CA ALA A 661 -35.84 -29.17 24.90
C ALA A 661 -37.28 -29.63 25.09
N LYS A 662 -37.96 -29.94 23.98
CA LYS A 662 -39.32 -30.49 24.02
C LYS A 662 -39.58 -31.40 22.84
N THR A 663 -39.92 -32.65 23.14
CA THR A 663 -40.40 -33.61 22.14
C THR A 663 -41.84 -33.29 21.75
N MET A 664 -42.13 -33.29 20.46
CA MET A 664 -43.46 -33.07 19.89
C MET A 664 -43.70 -33.97 18.67
N LEU A 665 -44.97 -34.33 18.45
CA LEU A 665 -45.38 -35.09 17.27
C LEU A 665 -45.81 -34.15 16.14
N CYS A 666 -45.26 -34.36 14.95
CA CYS A 666 -45.67 -33.72 13.71
C CYS A 666 -46.16 -34.80 12.72
N GLY A 667 -47.45 -35.14 12.80
CA GLY A 667 -47.99 -36.30 12.09
C GLY A 667 -47.47 -37.61 12.71
N ALA A 668 -46.79 -38.44 11.92
CA ALA A 668 -46.14 -39.67 12.39
C ALA A 668 -44.66 -39.47 12.80
N MET A 669 -44.10 -38.28 12.58
CA MET A 669 -42.70 -37.96 12.87
C MET A 669 -42.56 -37.36 14.27
N GLU A 670 -41.61 -37.84 15.05
CA GLU A 670 -41.22 -37.23 16.32
C GLU A 670 -40.14 -36.17 16.06
N ILE A 671 -40.36 -34.97 16.59
CA ILE A 671 -39.45 -33.83 16.45
C ILE A 671 -39.06 -33.35 17.84
N THR A 672 -37.77 -33.15 18.08
CA THR A 672 -37.27 -32.59 19.34
C THR A 672 -36.41 -31.35 19.07
N PRO A 673 -36.99 -30.13 19.05
CA PRO A 673 -36.21 -28.91 19.13
C PRO A 673 -35.52 -28.79 20.49
N HIS A 674 -34.26 -28.32 20.46
CA HIS A 674 -33.49 -27.98 21.64
C HIS A 674 -32.79 -26.63 21.47
N VAL A 675 -32.61 -25.92 22.57
CA VAL A 675 -31.88 -24.65 22.63
C VAL A 675 -31.04 -24.57 23.90
N SER A 676 -29.92 -23.87 23.83
CA SER A 676 -29.10 -23.53 24.99
C SER A 676 -28.61 -22.09 24.91
N ALA A 677 -28.59 -21.43 26.05
CA ALA A 677 -27.99 -20.12 26.21
C ALA A 677 -27.10 -20.13 27.45
N ALA A 678 -25.85 -19.70 27.29
CA ALA A 678 -24.89 -19.63 28.38
C ALA A 678 -23.98 -18.40 28.27
N TRP A 679 -23.51 -17.93 29.42
CA TRP A 679 -22.39 -17.01 29.52
C TRP A 679 -21.14 -17.79 29.86
N LEU A 680 -20.08 -17.58 29.09
CA LEU A 680 -18.75 -18.14 29.26
C LEU A 680 -17.81 -17.00 29.65
N HIS A 681 -17.10 -17.15 30.76
CA HIS A 681 -16.08 -16.22 31.21
C HIS A 681 -14.72 -16.92 31.27
N ALA A 682 -13.76 -16.40 30.50
CA ALA A 682 -12.36 -16.82 30.47
C ALA A 682 -11.52 -15.95 31.40
N PHE A 683 -10.57 -16.55 32.13
CA PHE A 683 -9.70 -15.86 33.07
C PHE A 683 -8.28 -16.47 33.06
N ASP A 684 -7.35 -15.77 33.71
CA ASP A 684 -5.90 -16.03 33.70
C ASP A 684 -5.24 -15.55 32.38
N ASP A 685 -4.58 -16.39 31.60
CA ASP A 685 -3.84 -15.96 30.40
C ASP A 685 -4.76 -15.82 29.17
N VAL A 686 -5.71 -14.89 29.24
CA VAL A 686 -6.60 -14.57 28.12
C VAL A 686 -5.88 -13.88 26.95
N THR A 687 -4.65 -13.40 27.15
CA THR A 687 -3.77 -12.92 26.07
C THR A 687 -2.57 -13.84 25.94
N PRO A 688 -2.52 -14.70 24.90
CA PRO A 688 -1.41 -15.62 24.71
C PRO A 688 -0.09 -14.85 24.53
N ASP A 689 0.95 -15.18 25.30
CA ASP A 689 2.30 -14.64 25.14
C ASP A 689 3.28 -15.77 24.75
N ALA A 690 4.31 -15.45 23.97
CA ALA A 690 5.38 -16.38 23.61
C ALA A 690 6.76 -15.71 23.75
N GLY A 691 7.64 -16.36 24.51
CA GLY A 691 9.06 -16.00 24.60
C GLY A 691 9.83 -16.51 23.39
N LEU A 692 10.27 -15.60 22.53
CA LEU A 692 11.00 -15.91 21.30
C LEU A 692 12.42 -15.30 21.34
N ALA A 693 13.30 -15.79 20.48
CA ALA A 693 14.62 -15.20 20.27
C ALA A 693 15.01 -15.26 18.80
N PHE A 694 15.71 -14.23 18.33
CA PHE A 694 16.32 -14.28 17.01
C PHE A 694 17.36 -15.40 16.94
N ALA A 695 17.19 -16.35 16.02
CA ALA A 695 18.02 -17.54 15.93
C ALA A 695 19.48 -17.24 15.55
N THR A 696 19.74 -16.07 14.95
CA THR A 696 21.06 -15.60 14.53
C THR A 696 21.89 -15.01 15.67
N THR A 697 21.26 -14.30 16.60
CA THR A 697 21.94 -13.59 17.69
C THR A 697 21.68 -14.20 19.07
N GLY A 698 20.60 -14.98 19.21
CA GLY A 698 20.13 -15.49 20.50
C GLY A 698 19.45 -14.44 21.38
N ILE A 699 19.24 -13.22 20.88
CA ILE A 699 18.62 -12.13 21.62
C ILE A 699 17.11 -12.38 21.71
N GLY A 700 16.61 -12.53 22.95
CA GLY A 700 15.21 -12.82 23.26
C GLY A 700 14.31 -11.60 23.41
N PHE A 701 13.01 -11.81 23.18
CA PHE A 701 11.91 -10.86 23.35
C PHE A 701 10.57 -11.62 23.46
N ASP A 702 9.58 -11.00 24.11
CA ASP A 702 8.25 -11.59 24.29
C ASP A 702 7.24 -10.94 23.33
N VAL A 703 6.38 -11.74 22.74
CA VAL A 703 5.29 -11.28 21.86
C VAL A 703 3.95 -11.84 22.29
N ALA A 704 2.92 -11.02 22.15
CA ALA A 704 1.54 -11.44 22.37
C ALA A 704 0.89 -11.88 21.05
N GLY A 705 0.10 -12.94 21.11
CA GLY A 705 -0.85 -13.34 20.06
C GLY A 705 -2.18 -12.62 20.20
N VAL A 706 -3.17 -13.04 19.40
CA VAL A 706 -4.53 -12.50 19.49
C VAL A 706 -5.18 -12.89 20.81
N PRO A 707 -5.77 -11.95 21.58
CA PRO A 707 -6.47 -12.27 22.82
C PRO A 707 -7.69 -13.18 22.60
N LEU A 708 -7.94 -14.05 23.58
CA LEU A 708 -9.20 -14.77 23.75
C LEU A 708 -10.26 -13.82 24.32
N ALA A 709 -11.52 -14.05 23.96
CA ALA A 709 -12.62 -13.27 24.50
C ALA A 709 -12.79 -13.60 26.00
N GLU A 710 -12.60 -12.59 26.86
CA GLU A 710 -12.84 -12.72 28.31
C GLU A 710 -14.29 -13.10 28.61
N ASP A 711 -15.25 -12.53 27.87
CA ASP A 711 -16.68 -12.81 28.02
C ASP A 711 -17.30 -13.19 26.68
N SER A 712 -18.01 -14.32 26.66
CA SER A 712 -18.69 -14.83 25.47
C SER A 712 -20.12 -15.25 25.78
N ALA A 713 -21.03 -14.96 24.86
CA ALA A 713 -22.38 -15.54 24.86
C ALA A 713 -22.39 -16.78 23.96
N LEU A 714 -22.67 -17.94 24.55
CA LEU A 714 -22.82 -19.20 23.83
C LEU A 714 -24.31 -19.44 23.57
N LEU A 715 -24.69 -19.48 22.30
CA LEU A 715 -26.05 -19.72 21.86
C LEU A 715 -26.08 -20.95 20.95
N ASP A 716 -26.92 -21.91 21.28
CA ASP A 716 -27.09 -23.15 20.55
C ASP A 716 -28.57 -23.41 20.28
N ALA A 717 -28.87 -23.95 19.10
CA ALA A 717 -30.21 -24.36 18.71
C ALA A 717 -30.11 -25.51 17.71
N GLY A 718 -30.89 -26.56 17.93
CA GLY A 718 -30.91 -27.73 17.07
C GLY A 718 -32.28 -28.41 17.02
N LEU A 719 -32.38 -29.40 16.14
CA LEU A 719 -33.61 -30.13 15.84
C LEU A 719 -33.29 -31.60 15.59
N ASP A 720 -33.85 -32.48 16.41
CA ASP A 720 -33.72 -33.92 16.24
C ASP A 720 -34.98 -34.50 15.62
N LEU A 721 -34.82 -35.44 14.68
CA LEU A 721 -35.91 -36.07 13.94
C LEU A 721 -35.86 -37.58 14.11
N ALA A 722 -36.95 -38.19 14.55
CA ALA A 722 -37.15 -39.64 14.41
C ALA A 722 -38.12 -39.88 13.24
N LEU A 723 -37.58 -40.46 12.16
CA LEU A 723 -38.25 -40.68 10.86
C LEU A 723 -38.89 -42.06 10.74
#